data_AF-A0A397EAW2-F1
#
_entry.id   AF-A0A397EAW2-F1
#
_cell.length_a   1.000
_cell.length_b   1.000
_cell.length_c   1.000
_cell.angle_alpha   90.00
_cell.angle_beta   90.00
_cell.angle_gamma   90.00
#
_symmetry.space_group_name_H-M   'P 1'
#
loop_
_entity.id
_entity.type
_entity.pdbx_description
1 polymer ?
#
loop_
_entity_poly.entity_id
_entity_poly.type
_entity_poly.pdbx_seq_one_letter_code
_entity_poly.pdbx_strand_id
1 'polypeptide(L)'
;MKTHNEKPISMAPAQLTKKPSKLHVTATRTLRFLVLVVSISCSLLVLVDIVGNNWELNDFTGNAKHFLTPLLTTFSIDELVQTYAFPTDSSPWSASNGGRFMINSALNQVHDLGGDYYHLTLGSHTIDTPENNICGQLVDAYPLVNTSKSVVRLGSVQDQVTYIRGTTLTHVFGDSLGTELGHFGDNASKLESLGYVAGRVGLDMRLTTAIPVSTQGKTVTLNVTMYRFFSKSFCSGCAPNTELGMDTCTIVYSTDESTNVLHVHSSGAIYGESHVLGIILLRRWGPVLSLWVRGLCILAVLGAFAASQKTVQWTDTMTFTSSWVKRMVHKFSPPQYRHVNNAFHLLYFCFNSDFTVLMLSVSVMFDEDIAMVYGRVLSRWSKPASFQLWTQLRLYALDFRWMWFNLAILKLLKLACNLVNTARFNGHNVVMGWLNFRSITWVYLTVFVLFERIDYTEYGNSIRVDVTPLEDDLDAIFVEFEHSWYIRGLPSLAMLMLANLLLVLCVDHVVNRHWWVLVAKTSLGRQHMYNSSSIITDSGLHVSGEGGGVAATITIKARTMSTMRWYFTSHLLCFGLAEEPTALRKTSTTNGAKTPISIHVASEAKLDKVTPSSATTFDAMGDVHFLVQDQEGHVHLIDADKREVQALGVEVKILRDSQFTLG
;
A
#
# COMPACT_ATOMS: atom_id res chain seq x y z
N MET A 1 80.50 -15.64 24.75
CA MET A 1 80.36 -14.22 25.15
C MET A 1 79.16 -13.68 24.40
N LYS A 2 78.05 -13.42 25.12
CA LYS A 2 76.75 -12.98 24.59
C LYS A 2 76.84 -11.53 24.15
N THR A 3 76.35 -11.19 22.97
CA THR A 3 75.95 -9.82 22.63
C THR A 3 74.55 -9.82 22.05
N HIS A 4 73.68 -9.11 22.79
CA HIS A 4 72.27 -8.88 22.54
C HIS A 4 72.08 -8.04 21.28
N ASN A 5 71.13 -8.43 20.42
CA ASN A 5 70.58 -7.58 19.37
C ASN A 5 69.34 -6.86 19.94
N GLU A 6 69.42 -5.55 20.11
CA GLU A 6 68.29 -4.68 20.43
C GLU A 6 67.41 -4.50 19.19
N LYS A 7 66.11 -4.78 19.32
CA LYS A 7 65.08 -4.37 18.36
C LYS A 7 64.50 -3.02 18.79
N PRO A 8 64.32 -2.04 17.88
CA PRO A 8 63.66 -0.79 18.21
C PRO A 8 62.16 -1.00 18.42
N ILE A 9 61.67 -0.44 19.52
CA ILE A 9 60.27 -0.42 19.96
C ILE A 9 59.47 0.52 19.05
N SER A 10 58.56 -0.04 18.25
CA SER A 10 57.53 0.70 17.55
C SER A 10 56.37 0.98 18.52
N MET A 11 56.26 2.24 18.99
CA MET A 11 55.04 2.73 19.64
C MET A 11 54.03 3.13 18.56
N ALA A 12 53.22 2.17 18.12
CA ALA A 12 51.95 2.44 17.45
C ALA A 12 50.82 2.29 18.49
N PRO A 13 49.88 3.25 18.61
CA PRO A 13 48.75 3.09 19.51
C PRO A 13 47.89 1.92 19.05
N ALA A 14 47.60 1.00 19.98
CA ALA A 14 46.78 -0.18 19.75
C ALA A 14 45.36 0.23 19.33
N GLN A 15 45.09 0.22 18.02
CA GLN A 15 43.72 0.21 17.52
C GLN A 15 43.11 -1.15 17.86
N LEU A 16 42.29 -1.18 18.91
CA LEU A 16 41.50 -2.36 19.27
C LEU A 16 40.28 -2.46 18.33
N THR A 17 40.51 -2.61 17.03
CA THR A 17 39.45 -3.00 16.09
C THR A 17 39.36 -4.52 16.09
N LYS A 18 38.42 -5.07 16.87
CA LYS A 18 38.02 -6.48 16.74
C LYS A 18 37.67 -6.73 15.27
N LYS A 19 38.49 -7.49 14.52
CA LYS A 19 38.17 -7.89 13.15
C LYS A 19 36.78 -8.54 13.17
N PRO A 20 35.82 -8.08 12.36
CA PRO A 20 34.49 -8.68 12.32
C PRO A 20 34.63 -10.16 11.95
N SER A 21 33.90 -11.03 12.67
CA SER A 21 33.94 -12.47 12.39
C SER A 21 33.50 -12.73 10.93
N LYS A 22 34.05 -13.77 10.30
CA LYS A 22 33.65 -14.17 8.94
C LYS A 22 32.12 -14.36 8.82
N LEU A 23 31.49 -14.82 9.90
CA LEU A 23 30.03 -14.95 10.01
C LEU A 23 29.32 -13.60 9.93
N HIS A 24 29.81 -12.57 10.62
CA HIS A 24 29.23 -11.22 10.59
C HIS A 24 29.35 -10.57 9.21
N VAL A 25 30.49 -10.73 8.54
CA VAL A 25 30.71 -10.23 7.18
C VAL A 25 29.77 -10.93 6.19
N THR A 26 29.63 -12.25 6.30
CA THR A 26 28.74 -13.04 5.45
C THR A 26 27.28 -12.66 5.68
N ALA A 27 26.84 -12.58 6.95
CA ALA A 27 25.48 -12.18 7.31
C ALA A 27 25.14 -10.77 6.81
N THR A 28 26.06 -9.82 6.92
CA THR A 28 25.86 -8.45 6.42
C THR A 28 25.77 -8.41 4.89
N ARG A 29 26.56 -9.23 4.19
CA ARG A 29 26.49 -9.33 2.73
C ARG A 29 25.17 -9.94 2.27
N THR A 30 24.73 -11.02 2.92
CA THR A 30 23.43 -11.65 2.64
C THR A 30 22.27 -10.69 2.91
N LEU A 31 22.30 -9.96 4.03
CA LEU A 31 21.28 -8.97 4.35
C LEU A 31 21.22 -7.86 3.29
N ARG A 32 22.36 -7.32 2.85
CA ARG A 32 22.39 -6.32 1.78
C ARG A 32 21.82 -6.85 0.46
N PHE A 33 22.11 -8.10 0.12
CA PHE A 33 21.55 -8.74 -1.06
C PHE A 33 20.02 -8.89 -0.95
N LEU A 34 19.51 -9.34 0.19
CA LEU A 34 18.07 -9.46 0.43
C LEU A 34 17.37 -8.09 0.34
N VAL A 35 17.94 -7.05 0.94
CA VAL A 35 17.40 -5.68 0.85
C VAL A 35 17.34 -5.19 -0.60
N LEU A 36 18.35 -5.51 -1.41
CA LEU A 36 18.36 -5.17 -2.83
C LEU A 36 17.22 -5.89 -3.57
N VAL A 37 17.06 -7.20 -3.34
CA VAL A 37 16.00 -8.00 -3.98
C VAL A 37 14.62 -7.47 -3.61
N VAL A 38 14.37 -7.17 -2.33
CA VAL A 38 13.10 -6.58 -1.87
C VAL A 38 12.86 -5.23 -2.53
N SER A 39 13.87 -4.36 -2.58
CA SER A 39 13.73 -3.03 -3.19
C SER A 39 13.40 -3.10 -4.69
N ILE A 40 14.04 -4.01 -5.42
CA ILE A 40 13.75 -4.27 -6.85
C ILE A 40 12.33 -4.80 -7.01
N SER A 41 11.92 -5.74 -6.16
CA SER A 41 10.58 -6.35 -6.20
C SER A 41 9.49 -5.30 -5.95
N CYS A 42 9.66 -4.44 -4.94
CA CYS A 42 8.74 -3.33 -4.69
C CYS A 42 8.68 -2.34 -5.87
N SER A 43 9.82 -2.08 -6.52
CA SER A 43 9.87 -1.21 -7.70
C SER A 43 9.11 -1.83 -8.89
N LEU A 44 9.23 -3.15 -9.08
CA LEU A 44 8.46 -3.89 -10.08
C LEU A 44 6.97 -3.82 -9.79
N LEU A 45 6.55 -3.98 -8.53
CA LEU A 45 5.13 -3.88 -8.15
C LEU A 45 4.55 -2.50 -8.47
N VAL A 46 5.30 -1.42 -8.26
CA VAL A 46 4.87 -0.07 -8.67
C VAL A 46 4.68 0.03 -10.19
N LEU A 47 5.57 -0.57 -10.99
CA LEU A 47 5.42 -0.59 -12.45
C LEU A 47 4.20 -1.41 -12.89
N VAL A 48 3.99 -2.58 -12.28
CA VAL A 48 2.80 -3.41 -12.52
C VAL A 48 1.54 -2.66 -12.14
N ASP A 49 1.56 -1.87 -11.07
CA ASP A 49 0.42 -1.07 -10.66
C ASP A 49 0.05 -0.01 -11.70
N ILE A 50 1.04 0.69 -12.24
CA ILE A 50 0.86 1.75 -13.25
C ILE A 50 0.31 1.19 -14.56
N VAL A 51 0.72 -0.03 -14.95
CA VAL A 51 0.35 -0.63 -16.23
C VAL A 51 -0.88 -1.53 -16.10
N GLY A 52 -0.85 -2.49 -15.17
CA GLY A 52 -1.87 -3.52 -15.03
C GLY A 52 -3.08 -3.10 -14.20
N ASN A 53 -2.94 -2.11 -13.30
CA ASN A 53 -4.02 -1.64 -12.41
C ASN A 53 -4.41 -0.18 -12.71
N ASN A 54 -4.22 0.24 -13.96
CA ASN A 54 -4.76 1.48 -14.49
C ASN A 54 -6.07 1.19 -15.21
N TRP A 55 -7.17 1.68 -14.65
CA TRP A 55 -8.52 1.36 -15.12
C TRP A 55 -8.80 1.93 -16.50
N GLU A 56 -8.27 3.10 -16.83
CA GLU A 56 -8.40 3.72 -18.17
C GLU A 56 -7.67 2.88 -19.23
N LEU A 57 -6.46 2.43 -18.91
CA LEU A 57 -5.69 1.60 -19.83
C LEU A 57 -6.32 0.21 -20.01
N ASN A 58 -6.83 -0.38 -18.93
CA ASN A 58 -7.51 -1.67 -18.97
C ASN A 58 -8.84 -1.59 -19.72
N ASP A 59 -9.65 -0.54 -19.52
CA ASP A 59 -10.89 -0.33 -20.30
C ASP A 59 -10.60 -0.21 -21.81
N PHE A 60 -9.54 0.51 -22.17
CA PHE A 60 -9.17 0.70 -23.58
C PHE A 60 -8.55 -0.55 -24.23
N THR A 61 -7.63 -1.24 -23.55
CA THR A 61 -6.84 -2.36 -24.14
C THR A 61 -7.29 -3.76 -23.73
N GLY A 62 -8.12 -3.87 -22.68
CA GLY A 62 -8.45 -5.13 -22.03
C GLY A 62 -9.44 -6.02 -22.78
N ASN A 63 -10.07 -5.52 -23.86
CA ASN A 63 -11.00 -6.28 -24.69
C ASN A 63 -12.20 -6.88 -23.93
N ALA A 64 -12.67 -6.27 -22.83
CA ALA A 64 -13.81 -6.78 -22.07
C ALA A 64 -15.15 -6.68 -22.84
N LYS A 65 -15.25 -5.85 -23.87
CA LYS A 65 -16.49 -5.66 -24.64
C LYS A 65 -16.97 -6.91 -25.39
N HIS A 66 -16.12 -7.92 -25.60
CA HIS A 66 -16.55 -9.18 -26.22
C HIS A 66 -17.59 -9.95 -25.38
N PHE A 67 -17.65 -9.73 -24.06
CA PHE A 67 -18.68 -10.33 -23.21
C PHE A 67 -20.09 -9.82 -23.51
N LEU A 68 -20.22 -8.66 -24.16
CA LEU A 68 -21.49 -7.97 -24.38
C LEU A 68 -22.27 -8.53 -25.58
N THR A 69 -21.62 -9.34 -26.43
CA THR A 69 -22.19 -9.93 -27.65
C THR A 69 -23.63 -10.49 -27.51
N PRO A 70 -23.99 -11.28 -26.48
CA PRO A 70 -25.36 -11.83 -26.36
C PRO A 70 -26.45 -10.78 -26.16
N LEU A 71 -26.12 -9.56 -25.73
CA LEU A 71 -27.07 -8.52 -25.36
C LEU A 71 -27.05 -7.29 -26.29
N LEU A 72 -26.20 -7.29 -27.33
CA LEU A 72 -26.04 -6.15 -28.24
C LEU A 72 -27.32 -5.72 -28.99
N THR A 73 -28.32 -6.59 -29.09
CA THR A 73 -29.59 -6.31 -29.78
C THR A 73 -30.79 -6.38 -28.83
N THR A 74 -30.57 -6.36 -27.52
CA THR A 74 -31.61 -6.52 -26.50
C THR A 74 -31.57 -5.33 -25.55
N PHE A 75 -32.60 -4.48 -25.59
CA PHE A 75 -32.65 -3.21 -24.85
C PHE A 75 -33.59 -3.25 -23.65
N SER A 76 -34.47 -4.25 -23.55
CA SER A 76 -35.45 -4.37 -22.48
C SER A 76 -35.63 -5.81 -22.01
N ILE A 77 -36.30 -5.97 -20.86
CA ILE A 77 -36.68 -7.29 -20.33
C ILE A 77 -37.64 -8.00 -21.29
N ASP A 78 -38.58 -7.28 -21.91
CA ASP A 78 -39.50 -7.84 -22.91
C ASP A 78 -38.76 -8.43 -24.11
N GLU A 79 -37.77 -7.72 -24.64
CA GLU A 79 -36.93 -8.22 -25.74
C GLU A 79 -36.05 -9.39 -25.30
N LEU A 80 -35.59 -9.39 -24.05
CA LEU A 80 -34.78 -10.47 -23.49
C LEU A 80 -35.58 -11.78 -23.48
N VAL A 81 -36.81 -11.78 -22.98
CA VAL A 81 -37.69 -12.97 -22.94
C VAL A 81 -38.22 -13.38 -24.32
N GLN A 82 -38.19 -12.49 -25.31
CA GLN A 82 -38.48 -12.85 -26.71
C GLN A 82 -37.27 -13.47 -27.43
N THR A 83 -36.06 -13.12 -27.00
CA THR A 83 -34.80 -13.57 -27.62
C THR A 83 -34.31 -14.90 -27.04
N TYR A 84 -34.53 -15.12 -25.74
CA TYR A 84 -34.09 -16.30 -25.00
C TYR A 84 -35.30 -17.02 -24.37
N ALA A 85 -35.26 -18.35 -24.36
CA ALA A 85 -36.18 -19.17 -23.58
C ALA A 85 -35.69 -19.22 -22.13
N PHE A 86 -36.59 -18.94 -21.19
CA PHE A 86 -36.33 -18.99 -19.75
C PHE A 86 -37.28 -19.99 -19.07
N PRO A 87 -36.83 -20.69 -18.01
CA PRO A 87 -37.71 -21.47 -17.16
C PRO A 87 -38.70 -20.56 -16.43
N THR A 88 -39.86 -21.08 -16.04
CA THR A 88 -40.93 -20.30 -15.39
C THR A 88 -40.43 -19.59 -14.12
N ASP A 89 -39.76 -20.34 -13.25
CA ASP A 89 -39.31 -19.86 -11.93
C ASP A 89 -37.94 -19.15 -11.99
N SER A 90 -37.20 -19.32 -13.09
CA SER A 90 -35.87 -18.74 -13.32
C SER A 90 -35.87 -17.74 -14.49
N SER A 91 -36.95 -16.94 -14.60
CA SER A 91 -37.14 -15.95 -15.67
C SER A 91 -36.92 -14.51 -15.18
N PRO A 92 -36.66 -13.56 -16.09
CA PRO A 92 -36.64 -12.14 -15.74
C PRO A 92 -37.91 -11.63 -15.05
N TRP A 93 -39.05 -12.29 -15.26
CA TRP A 93 -40.33 -11.93 -14.65
C TRP A 93 -40.57 -12.59 -13.29
N SER A 94 -39.90 -13.70 -12.97
CA SER A 94 -39.96 -14.27 -11.62
C SER A 94 -39.02 -13.56 -10.64
N ALA A 95 -38.02 -12.83 -11.14
CA ALA A 95 -37.12 -12.03 -10.32
C ALA A 95 -37.86 -10.92 -9.55
N SER A 96 -37.38 -10.68 -8.31
CA SER A 96 -37.78 -9.58 -7.42
C SER A 96 -37.63 -8.19 -8.06
N ASN A 97 -38.19 -7.14 -7.46
CA ASN A 97 -38.01 -5.77 -7.95
C ASN A 97 -36.54 -5.37 -7.97
N GLY A 98 -35.77 -5.78 -6.94
CA GLY A 98 -34.32 -5.62 -6.89
C GLY A 98 -33.61 -6.36 -8.04
N GLY A 99 -34.01 -7.60 -8.31
CA GLY A 99 -33.48 -8.40 -9.42
C GLY A 99 -33.77 -7.77 -10.79
N ARG A 100 -35.01 -7.34 -11.04
CA ARG A 100 -35.40 -6.64 -12.28
C ARG A 100 -34.63 -5.34 -12.49
N PHE A 101 -34.41 -4.57 -11.42
CA PHE A 101 -33.55 -3.39 -11.46
C PHE A 101 -32.11 -3.74 -11.87
N MET A 102 -31.57 -4.86 -11.37
CA MET A 102 -30.24 -5.34 -11.75
C MET A 102 -30.16 -5.84 -13.20
N ILE A 103 -31.21 -6.48 -13.74
CA ILE A 103 -31.29 -6.85 -15.16
C ILE A 103 -31.26 -5.59 -16.03
N ASN A 104 -32.13 -4.63 -15.71
CA ASN A 104 -32.20 -3.37 -16.45
C ASN A 104 -30.88 -2.59 -16.39
N SER A 105 -30.21 -2.61 -15.23
CA SER A 105 -28.88 -2.01 -15.07
C SER A 105 -27.83 -2.70 -15.94
N ALA A 106 -27.83 -4.03 -16.01
CA ALA A 106 -26.91 -4.77 -16.88
C ALA A 106 -27.15 -4.49 -18.37
N LEU A 107 -28.42 -4.39 -18.80
CA LEU A 107 -28.77 -3.99 -20.17
C LEU A 107 -28.29 -2.57 -20.48
N ASN A 108 -28.51 -1.62 -19.57
CA ASN A 108 -28.03 -0.24 -19.74
C ASN A 108 -26.51 -0.16 -19.80
N GLN A 109 -25.80 -0.98 -19.02
CA GLN A 109 -24.33 -1.07 -19.05
C GLN A 109 -23.81 -1.59 -20.39
N VAL A 110 -24.47 -2.59 -20.98
CA VAL A 110 -24.12 -3.13 -22.31
C VAL A 110 -24.21 -2.06 -23.40
N HIS A 111 -25.24 -1.20 -23.31
CA HIS A 111 -25.54 -0.18 -24.31
C HIS A 111 -24.96 1.20 -23.98
N ASP A 112 -23.99 1.26 -23.08
CA ASP A 112 -23.34 2.52 -22.71
C ASP A 112 -22.49 3.08 -23.87
N LEU A 113 -23.04 4.08 -24.54
CA LEU A 113 -22.35 4.89 -25.55
C LEU A 113 -21.66 6.12 -24.94
N GLY A 114 -22.01 6.50 -23.71
CA GLY A 114 -21.53 7.70 -23.03
C GLY A 114 -20.17 7.52 -22.37
N GLY A 115 -19.78 6.27 -22.07
CA GLY A 115 -18.54 5.96 -21.37
C GLY A 115 -18.62 6.17 -19.86
N ASP A 116 -19.83 5.99 -19.31
CA ASP A 116 -20.15 6.06 -17.89
C ASP A 116 -19.67 4.82 -17.13
N TYR A 117 -19.33 3.73 -17.83
CA TYR A 117 -18.85 2.48 -17.21
C TYR A 117 -17.48 2.04 -17.75
N TYR A 118 -16.63 1.56 -16.84
CA TYR A 118 -15.43 0.82 -17.19
C TYR A 118 -15.78 -0.64 -17.48
N HIS A 119 -15.28 -1.14 -18.60
CA HIS A 119 -15.34 -2.54 -19.01
C HIS A 119 -13.95 -3.15 -18.85
N LEU A 120 -13.69 -3.76 -17.69
CA LEU A 120 -12.36 -4.21 -17.32
C LEU A 120 -12.21 -5.71 -17.54
N THR A 121 -11.09 -6.13 -18.12
CA THR A 121 -10.74 -7.56 -18.18
C THR A 121 -10.02 -7.98 -16.91
N LEU A 122 -10.28 -9.21 -16.47
CA LEU A 122 -9.58 -9.86 -15.38
C LEU A 122 -8.67 -11.01 -15.86
N GLY A 123 -8.74 -11.33 -17.15
CA GLY A 123 -7.94 -12.38 -17.76
C GLY A 123 -8.71 -13.69 -17.89
N SER A 124 -7.98 -14.79 -17.92
CA SER A 124 -8.52 -16.13 -18.07
C SER A 124 -7.98 -17.05 -17.00
N HIS A 125 -8.86 -17.87 -16.42
CA HIS A 125 -8.58 -18.76 -15.30
C HIS A 125 -8.96 -20.20 -15.68
N THR A 126 -8.12 -21.17 -15.34
CA THR A 126 -8.42 -22.57 -15.63
C THR A 126 -9.53 -23.10 -14.70
N ILE A 127 -10.44 -23.88 -15.27
CA ILE A 127 -11.50 -24.56 -14.53
C ILE A 127 -10.96 -25.91 -14.09
N ASP A 128 -10.34 -25.94 -12.91
CA ASP A 128 -9.72 -27.16 -12.36
C ASP A 128 -10.55 -27.83 -11.28
N THR A 129 -11.46 -27.09 -10.64
CA THR A 129 -12.22 -27.56 -9.48
C THR A 129 -13.74 -27.33 -9.63
N PRO A 130 -14.58 -28.06 -8.88
CA PRO A 130 -16.04 -27.87 -8.91
C PRO A 130 -16.48 -26.46 -8.52
N GLU A 131 -15.71 -25.74 -7.71
CA GLU A 131 -16.00 -24.36 -7.30
C GLU A 131 -15.99 -23.37 -8.47
N ASN A 132 -15.23 -23.68 -9.53
CA ASN A 132 -15.18 -22.90 -10.77
C ASN A 132 -16.22 -23.34 -11.80
N ASN A 133 -16.99 -24.40 -11.54
CA ASN A 133 -18.03 -24.87 -12.46
C ASN A 133 -19.32 -24.05 -12.28
N ILE A 134 -19.49 -23.04 -13.14
CA ILE A 134 -20.68 -22.18 -13.18
C ILE A 134 -21.66 -22.57 -14.29
N CYS A 135 -21.63 -23.79 -14.82
CA CYS A 135 -22.56 -24.21 -15.86
C CYS A 135 -23.87 -24.81 -15.32
N GLY A 136 -23.89 -25.20 -14.04
CA GLY A 136 -25.00 -25.98 -13.45
C GLY A 136 -26.38 -25.32 -13.43
N GLN A 137 -26.48 -23.99 -13.42
CA GLN A 137 -27.76 -23.25 -13.37
C GLN A 137 -28.58 -23.35 -14.69
N LEU A 138 -28.03 -23.96 -15.74
CA LEU A 138 -28.78 -24.22 -16.98
C LEU A 138 -29.66 -25.48 -16.91
N VAL A 139 -29.60 -26.25 -15.82
CA VAL A 139 -30.41 -27.48 -15.65
C VAL A 139 -31.82 -27.09 -15.23
N ASP A 140 -32.73 -27.02 -16.19
CA ASP A 140 -34.13 -26.68 -15.96
C ASP A 140 -35.02 -27.08 -17.17
N ALA A 141 -36.32 -26.79 -17.08
CA ALA A 141 -37.33 -26.96 -18.11
C ALA A 141 -37.65 -25.63 -18.83
N TYR A 142 -37.41 -25.59 -20.14
CA TYR A 142 -37.51 -24.39 -20.96
C TYR A 142 -38.71 -24.44 -21.91
N PRO A 143 -39.78 -23.67 -21.67
CA PRO A 143 -40.92 -23.59 -22.57
C PRO A 143 -40.53 -22.94 -23.91
N LEU A 144 -40.87 -23.60 -25.02
CA LEU A 144 -40.60 -23.12 -26.37
C LEU A 144 -41.82 -22.37 -26.91
N VAL A 145 -41.74 -21.04 -26.96
CA VAL A 145 -42.84 -20.18 -27.45
C VAL A 145 -43.01 -20.27 -28.97
N ASN A 146 -41.95 -20.61 -29.71
CA ASN A 146 -41.98 -20.68 -31.17
C ASN A 146 -41.23 -21.91 -31.71
N THR A 147 -41.96 -22.98 -31.96
CA THR A 147 -41.44 -24.27 -32.47
C THR A 147 -41.05 -24.23 -33.95
N SER A 148 -41.32 -23.15 -34.67
CA SER A 148 -40.89 -22.99 -36.06
C SER A 148 -39.39 -22.67 -36.21
N LYS A 149 -38.72 -22.25 -35.13
CA LYS A 149 -37.29 -21.96 -35.15
C LYS A 149 -36.49 -23.26 -34.98
N SER A 150 -35.53 -23.50 -35.87
CA SER A 150 -34.61 -24.65 -35.78
C SER A 150 -33.58 -24.53 -34.65
N VAL A 151 -33.45 -23.33 -34.07
CA VAL A 151 -32.52 -23.04 -32.99
C VAL A 151 -33.20 -22.23 -31.89
N VAL A 152 -32.77 -22.45 -30.65
CA VAL A 152 -33.22 -21.74 -29.45
C VAL A 152 -32.02 -21.25 -28.67
N ARG A 153 -32.14 -20.12 -27.98
CA ARG A 153 -31.15 -19.64 -27.01
C ARG A 153 -31.74 -19.81 -25.62
N LEU A 154 -30.98 -20.36 -24.69
CA LEU A 154 -31.41 -20.57 -23.32
C LEU A 154 -30.91 -19.44 -22.43
N GLY A 155 -31.74 -19.01 -21.49
CA GLY A 155 -31.38 -18.07 -20.44
C GLY A 155 -31.84 -18.56 -19.07
N SER A 156 -31.11 -18.24 -18.01
CA SER A 156 -31.52 -18.51 -16.63
C SER A 156 -31.19 -17.30 -15.76
N VAL A 157 -32.12 -16.95 -14.86
CA VAL A 157 -31.98 -15.83 -13.93
C VAL A 157 -32.19 -16.36 -12.52
N GLN A 158 -31.28 -16.02 -11.62
CA GLN A 158 -31.40 -16.30 -10.20
C GLN A 158 -31.01 -15.05 -9.40
N ASP A 159 -31.96 -14.50 -8.66
CA ASP A 159 -31.73 -13.44 -7.68
C ASP A 159 -31.56 -14.00 -6.27
N GLN A 160 -30.79 -13.29 -5.46
CA GLN A 160 -30.46 -13.69 -4.11
C GLN A 160 -30.06 -12.51 -3.23
N VAL A 161 -30.31 -12.65 -1.93
CA VAL A 161 -29.73 -11.80 -0.89
C VAL A 161 -28.76 -12.63 -0.06
N THR A 162 -27.50 -12.21 -0.02
CA THR A 162 -26.47 -12.87 0.78
C THR A 162 -26.50 -12.35 2.21
N TYR A 163 -26.85 -13.22 3.14
CA TYR A 163 -26.75 -13.02 4.59
C TYR A 163 -25.36 -13.43 5.10
N ILE A 164 -24.77 -12.65 5.99
CA ILE A 164 -23.40 -12.87 6.50
C ILE A 164 -23.37 -12.70 8.01
N ARG A 165 -22.73 -13.64 8.72
CA ARG A 165 -22.59 -13.63 10.18
C ARG A 165 -21.16 -13.32 10.64
N GLY A 166 -21.04 -12.38 11.57
CA GLY A 166 -19.78 -12.05 12.23
C GLY A 166 -18.80 -11.23 11.37
N THR A 167 -17.60 -11.04 11.88
CA THR A 167 -16.46 -10.41 11.21
C THR A 167 -15.20 -11.22 11.51
N THR A 168 -14.08 -10.90 10.88
CA THR A 168 -12.81 -11.60 11.14
C THR A 168 -12.46 -11.62 12.62
N LEU A 169 -12.67 -10.51 13.34
CA LEU A 169 -12.39 -10.43 14.77
C LEU A 169 -13.32 -11.33 15.59
N THR A 170 -14.60 -11.43 15.25
CA THR A 170 -15.52 -12.31 15.98
C THR A 170 -15.29 -13.77 15.65
N HIS A 171 -14.77 -14.11 14.45
CA HIS A 171 -14.36 -15.47 14.13
C HIS A 171 -13.10 -15.89 14.89
N VAL A 172 -12.13 -14.97 15.07
CA VAL A 172 -10.88 -15.29 15.76
C VAL A 172 -11.02 -15.26 17.29
N PHE A 173 -11.78 -14.31 17.83
CA PHE A 173 -11.86 -14.05 19.27
C PHE A 173 -13.22 -14.37 19.90
N GLY A 174 -14.20 -14.82 19.11
CA GLY A 174 -15.55 -15.11 19.60
C GLY A 174 -16.14 -16.39 19.01
N ASP A 175 -17.43 -16.59 19.24
CA ASP A 175 -18.13 -17.83 18.94
C ASP A 175 -18.92 -17.78 17.63
N SER A 176 -18.63 -16.85 16.72
CA SER A 176 -19.40 -16.76 15.46
C SER A 176 -19.22 -17.98 14.55
N LEU A 177 -18.20 -18.82 14.80
CA LEU A 177 -17.99 -20.14 14.18
C LEU A 177 -18.71 -21.30 14.91
N GLY A 178 -19.51 -21.01 15.94
CA GLY A 178 -20.15 -22.00 16.82
C GLY A 178 -21.24 -22.87 16.18
N THR A 179 -21.87 -23.71 17.01
CA THR A 179 -22.56 -24.96 16.61
C THR A 179 -23.93 -24.83 15.93
N GLU A 180 -24.49 -23.63 15.77
CA GLU A 180 -25.75 -23.43 15.03
C GLU A 180 -25.54 -22.41 13.90
N LEU A 181 -25.25 -22.93 12.71
CA LEU A 181 -25.08 -22.18 11.48
C LEU A 181 -26.36 -22.23 10.65
N GLY A 182 -26.62 -21.16 9.89
CA GLY A 182 -27.67 -21.17 8.89
C GLY A 182 -27.36 -22.14 7.76
N HIS A 183 -28.39 -22.75 7.19
CA HIS A 183 -28.31 -23.69 6.09
C HIS A 183 -28.99 -23.13 4.84
N PHE A 184 -28.65 -23.68 3.67
CA PHE A 184 -29.40 -23.42 2.45
C PHE A 184 -30.87 -23.81 2.63
N GLY A 185 -31.79 -22.93 2.24
CA GLY A 185 -33.23 -23.10 2.48
C GLY A 185 -33.77 -22.43 3.75
N ASP A 186 -32.91 -21.87 4.61
CA ASP A 186 -33.37 -21.09 5.77
C ASP A 186 -33.90 -19.72 5.34
N ASN A 187 -35.05 -19.31 5.89
CA ASN A 187 -35.66 -18.01 5.63
C ASN A 187 -34.92 -16.85 6.36
N ALA A 188 -35.23 -15.60 5.98
CA ALA A 188 -34.55 -14.42 6.52
C ALA A 188 -34.70 -14.32 8.05
N SER A 189 -35.92 -14.51 8.56
CA SER A 189 -36.20 -14.41 10.01
C SER A 189 -35.40 -15.40 10.86
N LYS A 190 -35.19 -16.63 10.37
CA LYS A 190 -34.35 -17.62 11.04
C LYS A 190 -32.89 -17.21 11.01
N LEU A 191 -32.38 -16.76 9.87
CA LEU A 191 -30.99 -16.30 9.74
C LEU A 191 -30.71 -15.10 10.66
N GLU A 192 -31.64 -14.14 10.77
CA GLU A 192 -31.53 -13.01 11.69
C GLU A 192 -31.51 -13.45 13.15
N SER A 193 -32.33 -14.45 13.52
CA SER A 193 -32.30 -15.03 14.87
C SER A 193 -30.96 -15.70 15.21
N LEU A 194 -30.24 -16.18 14.20
CA LEU A 194 -28.90 -16.75 14.31
C LEU A 194 -27.79 -15.66 14.23
N GLY A 195 -28.15 -14.39 14.11
CA GLY A 195 -27.21 -13.25 14.06
C GLY A 195 -26.58 -13.00 12.69
N TYR A 196 -27.20 -13.47 11.61
CA TYR A 196 -26.83 -13.07 10.25
C TYR A 196 -27.45 -11.72 9.92
N VAL A 197 -26.78 -10.97 9.04
CA VAL A 197 -27.27 -9.70 8.51
C VAL A 197 -27.15 -9.70 6.99
N ALA A 198 -28.16 -9.16 6.30
CA ALA A 198 -28.16 -8.99 4.86
C ALA A 198 -27.01 -8.06 4.42
N GLY A 199 -26.07 -8.57 3.63
CA GLY A 199 -24.81 -7.87 3.31
C GLY A 199 -24.60 -7.59 1.82
N ARG A 200 -25.40 -8.16 0.93
CA ARG A 200 -25.29 -7.96 -0.52
C ARG A 200 -26.52 -8.48 -1.24
N VAL A 201 -26.98 -7.75 -2.25
CA VAL A 201 -27.96 -8.25 -3.23
C VAL A 201 -27.22 -8.71 -4.48
N GLY A 202 -27.62 -9.83 -5.06
CA GLY A 202 -27.04 -10.39 -6.27
C GLY A 202 -28.10 -10.90 -7.24
N LEU A 203 -27.78 -10.83 -8.53
CA LEU A 203 -28.57 -11.39 -9.61
C LEU A 203 -27.64 -12.03 -10.64
N ASP A 204 -27.69 -13.35 -10.76
CA ASP A 204 -26.91 -14.16 -11.71
C ASP A 204 -27.76 -14.48 -12.95
N MET A 205 -27.47 -13.77 -14.05
CA MET A 205 -28.08 -14.02 -15.35
C MET A 205 -27.11 -14.77 -16.26
N ARG A 206 -27.53 -15.92 -16.77
CA ARG A 206 -26.74 -16.76 -17.68
C ARG A 206 -27.46 -16.87 -19.02
N LEU A 207 -26.73 -16.64 -20.10
CA LEU A 207 -27.25 -16.61 -21.46
C LEU A 207 -26.37 -17.49 -22.36
N THR A 208 -26.99 -18.29 -23.21
CA THR A 208 -26.27 -19.23 -24.09
C THR A 208 -26.30 -18.79 -25.55
N THR A 209 -25.31 -19.22 -26.31
CA THR A 209 -25.39 -19.22 -27.78
C THR A 209 -26.50 -20.15 -28.25
N ALA A 210 -26.96 -19.96 -29.50
CA ALA A 210 -28.06 -20.74 -30.04
C ALA A 210 -27.72 -22.24 -30.12
N ILE A 211 -28.64 -23.09 -29.66
CA ILE A 211 -28.58 -24.55 -29.72
C ILE A 211 -29.66 -25.07 -30.68
N PRO A 212 -29.41 -26.18 -31.39
CA PRO A 212 -30.40 -26.77 -32.27
C PRO A 212 -31.53 -27.44 -31.47
N VAL A 213 -32.77 -27.28 -31.90
CA VAL A 213 -33.89 -28.02 -31.32
C VAL A 213 -33.81 -29.48 -31.81
N SER A 214 -33.67 -30.44 -30.89
CA SER A 214 -33.51 -31.86 -31.23
C SER A 214 -34.82 -32.48 -31.69
N THR A 215 -34.78 -33.38 -32.67
CA THR A 215 -35.95 -34.16 -33.09
C THR A 215 -36.29 -35.27 -32.07
N GLN A 216 -37.59 -35.45 -31.81
CA GLN A 216 -38.28 -36.36 -30.87
C GLN A 216 -37.43 -37.22 -29.91
N GLY A 217 -37.59 -36.95 -28.61
CA GLY A 217 -37.26 -37.88 -27.51
C GLY A 217 -35.79 -38.30 -27.41
N LYS A 218 -34.93 -37.73 -28.25
CA LYS A 218 -33.52 -38.08 -28.34
C LYS A 218 -32.73 -37.13 -27.46
N THR A 219 -32.03 -37.70 -26.49
CA THR A 219 -31.08 -36.96 -25.68
C THR A 219 -29.87 -36.59 -26.55
N VAL A 220 -29.57 -35.29 -26.63
CA VAL A 220 -28.44 -34.74 -27.38
C VAL A 220 -27.43 -34.15 -26.40
N THR A 221 -26.16 -34.39 -26.66
CA THR A 221 -25.03 -33.77 -25.95
C THR A 221 -24.36 -32.74 -26.86
N LEU A 222 -24.18 -31.52 -26.36
CA LEU A 222 -23.60 -30.42 -27.12
C LEU A 222 -22.73 -29.53 -26.22
N ASN A 223 -21.65 -28.99 -26.78
CA ASN A 223 -20.89 -27.91 -26.15
C ASN A 223 -21.46 -26.56 -26.57
N VAL A 224 -21.88 -25.75 -25.61
CA VAL A 224 -22.48 -24.45 -25.81
C VAL A 224 -21.67 -23.38 -25.11
N THR A 225 -21.47 -22.22 -25.74
CA THR A 225 -20.88 -21.07 -25.07
C THR A 225 -21.93 -20.39 -24.20
N MET A 226 -21.59 -20.17 -22.93
CA MET A 226 -22.43 -19.51 -21.95
C MET A 226 -21.76 -18.22 -21.49
N TYR A 227 -22.52 -17.14 -21.52
CA TYR A 227 -22.16 -15.84 -20.98
C TYR A 227 -22.86 -15.65 -19.64
N ARG A 228 -22.15 -15.07 -18.68
CA ARG A 228 -22.66 -14.76 -17.35
C ARG A 228 -22.59 -13.26 -17.10
N PHE A 229 -23.68 -12.72 -16.59
CA PHE A 229 -23.81 -11.35 -16.10
C PHE A 229 -24.27 -11.44 -14.65
N PHE A 230 -23.31 -11.37 -13.72
CA PHE A 230 -23.59 -11.46 -12.30
C PHE A 230 -23.52 -10.07 -11.66
N SER A 231 -24.68 -9.41 -11.64
CA SER A 231 -24.88 -8.10 -11.04
C SER A 231 -24.88 -8.21 -9.52
N LYS A 232 -24.11 -7.35 -8.85
CA LYS A 232 -24.00 -7.30 -7.39
C LYS A 232 -24.11 -5.87 -6.91
N SER A 233 -24.86 -5.67 -5.85
CA SER A 233 -24.97 -4.39 -5.18
C SER A 233 -24.77 -4.51 -3.67
N PHE A 234 -24.18 -3.48 -3.08
CA PHE A 234 -23.84 -3.40 -1.66
C PHE A 234 -24.89 -2.69 -0.82
N CYS A 235 -25.94 -2.17 -1.45
CA CYS A 235 -27.13 -1.66 -0.76
C CYS A 235 -28.37 -1.86 -1.64
N SER A 236 -29.56 -1.85 -1.04
CA SER A 236 -30.81 -1.83 -1.80
C SER A 236 -30.91 -0.55 -2.63
N GLY A 237 -30.96 -0.67 -3.96
CA GLY A 237 -31.04 0.46 -4.90
C GLY A 237 -29.72 1.12 -5.28
N CYS A 238 -28.58 0.67 -4.74
CA CYS A 238 -27.26 1.11 -5.21
C CYS A 238 -27.00 0.60 -6.63
N ALA A 239 -26.28 1.40 -7.45
CA ALA A 239 -25.85 0.99 -8.78
C ALA A 239 -25.02 -0.32 -8.71
N PRO A 240 -25.41 -1.38 -9.43
CA PRO A 240 -24.74 -2.67 -9.35
C PRO A 240 -23.45 -2.69 -10.16
N ASN A 241 -22.47 -3.43 -9.65
CA ASN A 241 -21.29 -3.85 -10.39
C ASN A 241 -21.58 -5.22 -11.04
N THR A 242 -21.21 -5.40 -12.31
CA THR A 242 -21.57 -6.61 -13.05
C THR A 242 -20.32 -7.44 -13.35
N GLU A 243 -20.19 -8.58 -12.70
CA GLU A 243 -19.16 -9.57 -13.05
C GLU A 243 -19.56 -10.25 -14.36
N LEU A 244 -18.63 -10.29 -15.30
CA LEU A 244 -18.80 -10.88 -16.62
C LEU A 244 -18.03 -12.18 -16.70
N GLY A 245 -18.65 -13.21 -17.26
CA GLY A 245 -18.01 -14.51 -17.46
C GLY A 245 -18.34 -15.09 -18.83
N MET A 246 -17.42 -15.89 -19.37
CA MET A 246 -17.67 -16.69 -20.57
C MET A 246 -17.02 -18.06 -20.41
N ASP A 247 -17.86 -19.10 -20.50
CA ASP A 247 -17.47 -20.51 -20.38
C ASP A 247 -18.00 -21.32 -21.55
N THR A 248 -17.38 -22.49 -21.77
CA THR A 248 -17.94 -23.54 -22.61
C THR A 248 -18.53 -24.63 -21.73
N CYS A 249 -19.85 -24.78 -21.79
CA CYS A 249 -20.61 -25.75 -21.02
C CYS A 249 -20.98 -26.95 -21.89
N THR A 250 -20.78 -28.17 -21.39
CA THR A 250 -21.36 -29.38 -21.99
C THR A 250 -22.76 -29.57 -21.42
N ILE A 251 -23.76 -29.47 -22.29
CA ILE A 251 -25.17 -29.66 -21.94
C ILE A 251 -25.71 -30.96 -22.53
N VAL A 252 -26.61 -31.59 -21.79
CA VAL A 252 -27.37 -32.76 -22.21
C VAL A 252 -28.85 -32.41 -22.13
N TYR A 253 -29.54 -32.41 -23.27
CA TYR A 253 -30.94 -31.96 -23.34
C TYR A 253 -31.79 -32.84 -24.23
N SER A 254 -33.12 -32.74 -24.06
CA SER A 254 -34.13 -33.40 -24.91
C SER A 254 -35.35 -32.50 -25.06
N THR A 255 -36.01 -32.56 -26.21
CA THR A 255 -37.24 -31.80 -26.46
C THR A 255 -38.46 -32.71 -26.42
N ASP A 256 -39.48 -32.30 -25.66
CA ASP A 256 -40.81 -32.90 -25.65
C ASP A 256 -41.76 -32.07 -26.53
N GLU A 257 -42.25 -32.69 -27.61
CA GLU A 257 -43.17 -32.05 -28.57
C GLU A 257 -44.60 -31.96 -28.04
N SER A 258 -44.99 -32.78 -27.07
CA SER A 258 -46.36 -32.77 -26.53
C SER A 258 -46.62 -31.54 -25.66
N THR A 259 -45.59 -31.11 -24.94
CA THR A 259 -45.61 -29.95 -24.03
C THR A 259 -44.90 -28.73 -24.62
N ASN A 260 -44.17 -28.89 -25.73
CA ASN A 260 -43.27 -27.90 -26.32
C ASN A 260 -42.23 -27.39 -25.30
N VAL A 261 -41.65 -28.30 -24.52
CA VAL A 261 -40.65 -28.00 -23.49
C VAL A 261 -39.32 -28.65 -23.85
N LEU A 262 -38.24 -27.89 -23.72
CA LEU A 262 -36.88 -28.40 -23.79
C LEU A 262 -36.38 -28.64 -22.37
N HIS A 263 -36.02 -29.88 -22.05
CA HIS A 263 -35.46 -30.26 -20.75
C HIS A 263 -33.95 -30.38 -20.84
N VAL A 264 -33.22 -29.62 -20.02
CA VAL A 264 -31.78 -29.78 -19.83
C VAL A 264 -31.57 -30.70 -18.62
N HIS A 265 -31.05 -31.91 -18.86
CA HIS A 265 -30.85 -32.93 -17.81
C HIS A 265 -29.56 -32.72 -17.03
N SER A 266 -28.51 -32.24 -17.71
CA SER A 266 -27.23 -31.93 -17.06
C SER A 266 -26.49 -30.83 -17.81
N SER A 267 -25.78 -29.99 -17.06
CA SER A 267 -24.92 -28.95 -17.59
C SER A 267 -23.67 -28.81 -16.72
N GLY A 268 -22.49 -28.87 -17.33
CA GLY A 268 -21.22 -28.78 -16.61
C GLY A 268 -20.13 -28.11 -17.43
N ALA A 269 -19.25 -27.38 -16.77
CA ALA A 269 -18.05 -26.84 -17.38
C ALA A 269 -17.07 -27.97 -17.73
N ILE A 270 -16.29 -27.77 -18.79
CA ILE A 270 -15.24 -28.71 -19.21
C ILE A 270 -13.99 -28.43 -18.36
N TYR A 271 -13.55 -29.42 -17.59
CA TYR A 271 -12.32 -29.27 -16.79
C TYR A 271 -11.08 -29.12 -17.67
N GLY A 272 -10.18 -28.22 -17.26
CA GLY A 272 -8.98 -27.86 -18.02
C GLY A 272 -9.20 -26.78 -19.09
N GLU A 273 -10.46 -26.43 -19.38
CA GLU A 273 -10.77 -25.25 -20.19
C GLU A 273 -10.69 -23.96 -19.36
N SER A 274 -10.75 -22.83 -20.06
CA SER A 274 -10.54 -21.50 -19.52
C SER A 274 -11.86 -20.76 -19.28
N HIS A 275 -12.11 -20.31 -18.05
CA HIS A 275 -13.08 -19.27 -17.72
C HIS A 275 -12.51 -17.91 -18.09
N VAL A 276 -13.15 -17.16 -18.99
CA VAL A 276 -12.75 -15.78 -19.31
C VAL A 276 -13.54 -14.83 -18.42
N LEU A 277 -12.84 -13.95 -17.70
CA LEU A 277 -13.42 -13.12 -16.64
C LEU A 277 -13.31 -11.63 -16.96
N GLY A 278 -14.40 -10.90 -16.73
CA GLY A 278 -14.49 -9.45 -16.87
C GLY A 278 -15.33 -8.83 -15.75
N ILE A 279 -15.34 -7.50 -15.67
CA ILE A 279 -16.23 -6.78 -14.77
C ILE A 279 -16.59 -5.41 -15.35
N ILE A 280 -17.84 -5.00 -15.14
CA ILE A 280 -18.33 -3.65 -15.41
C ILE A 280 -18.45 -2.91 -14.09
N LEU A 281 -17.82 -1.73 -14.03
CA LEU A 281 -17.82 -0.85 -12.86
C LEU A 281 -18.20 0.56 -13.28
N LEU A 282 -18.95 1.28 -12.43
CA LEU A 282 -19.29 2.67 -12.68
C LEU A 282 -18.03 3.53 -12.69
N ARG A 283 -17.86 4.36 -13.72
CA ARG A 283 -16.77 5.32 -13.81
C ARG A 283 -17.05 6.49 -12.88
N ARG A 284 -16.22 6.58 -11.83
CA ARG A 284 -16.28 7.67 -10.85
C ARG A 284 -15.10 8.63 -11.04
N TRP A 285 -15.29 9.86 -10.60
CA TRP A 285 -14.22 10.86 -10.59
C TRP A 285 -13.06 10.52 -9.64
N GLY A 286 -13.30 9.67 -8.63
CA GLY A 286 -12.28 9.25 -7.65
C GLY A 286 -10.99 8.73 -8.31
N PRO A 287 -11.05 7.61 -9.07
CA PRO A 287 -9.88 7.09 -9.77
C PRO A 287 -9.19 8.09 -10.71
N VAL A 288 -9.96 8.93 -11.39
CA VAL A 288 -9.41 9.99 -12.27
C VAL A 288 -8.63 11.02 -11.44
N LEU A 289 -9.20 11.50 -10.33
CA LEU A 289 -8.51 12.38 -9.38
C LEU A 289 -7.26 11.70 -8.80
N SER A 290 -7.36 10.40 -8.50
CA SER A 290 -6.23 9.61 -8.02
C SER A 290 -5.05 9.67 -8.99
N LEU A 291 -5.28 9.48 -10.30
CA LEU A 291 -4.24 9.56 -11.32
C LEU A 291 -3.59 10.96 -11.37
N TRP A 292 -4.39 12.03 -11.31
CA TRP A 292 -3.86 13.40 -11.26
C TRP A 292 -3.00 13.65 -10.02
N VAL A 293 -3.48 13.22 -8.85
CA VAL A 293 -2.75 13.35 -7.58
C VAL A 293 -1.45 12.56 -7.61
N ARG A 294 -1.43 11.31 -8.11
CA ARG A 294 -0.19 10.52 -8.28
C ARG A 294 0.77 11.22 -9.24
N GLY A 295 0.29 11.65 -10.40
CA GLY A 295 1.10 12.31 -11.43
C GLY A 295 1.76 13.59 -10.91
N LEU A 296 0.99 14.48 -10.29
CA LEU A 296 1.50 15.71 -9.68
C LEU A 296 2.48 15.41 -8.54
N CYS A 297 2.18 14.43 -7.69
CA CYS A 297 3.07 14.02 -6.61
C CYS A 297 4.42 13.50 -7.15
N ILE A 298 4.41 12.66 -8.18
CA ILE A 298 5.63 12.14 -8.81
C ILE A 298 6.46 13.28 -9.41
N LEU A 299 5.85 14.19 -10.16
CA LEU A 299 6.56 15.35 -10.74
C LEU A 299 7.19 16.22 -9.64
N ALA A 300 6.44 16.50 -8.58
CA ALA A 300 6.90 17.29 -7.45
C ALA A 300 8.06 16.62 -6.70
N VAL A 301 7.96 15.31 -6.47
CA VAL A 301 9.02 14.49 -5.87
C VAL A 301 10.27 14.45 -6.73
N LEU A 302 10.13 14.23 -8.05
CA LEU A 302 11.27 14.21 -8.97
C LEU A 302 11.98 15.57 -9.01
N GLY A 303 11.22 16.68 -9.02
CA GLY A 303 11.78 18.02 -8.94
C GLY A 303 12.56 18.26 -7.65
N ALA A 304 11.95 17.98 -6.49
CA ALA A 304 12.61 18.17 -5.20
C ALA A 304 13.78 17.20 -4.97
N PHE A 305 13.68 15.96 -5.46
CA PHE A 305 14.77 14.99 -5.40
C PHE A 305 15.93 15.43 -6.29
N ALA A 306 15.67 15.90 -7.52
CA ALA A 306 16.70 16.45 -8.39
C ALA A 306 17.38 17.68 -7.75
N ALA A 307 16.61 18.54 -7.07
CA ALA A 307 17.16 19.64 -6.28
C ALA A 307 18.09 19.14 -5.15
N SER A 308 17.73 18.04 -4.47
CA SER A 308 18.53 17.45 -3.39
C SER A 308 19.86 16.85 -3.85
N GLN A 309 20.00 16.52 -5.15
CA GLN A 309 21.26 16.04 -5.74
C GLN A 309 22.33 17.14 -5.82
N LYS A 310 21.93 18.40 -5.61
CA LYS A 310 22.82 19.55 -5.44
C LYS A 310 22.75 20.07 -4.01
N THR A 311 23.79 20.80 -3.63
CA THR A 311 23.85 21.44 -2.32
C THR A 311 22.84 22.58 -2.28
N VAL A 312 21.86 22.51 -1.39
CA VAL A 312 20.87 23.57 -1.19
C VAL A 312 21.53 24.72 -0.43
N GLN A 313 21.25 25.97 -0.81
CA GLN A 313 21.80 27.14 -0.13
C GLN A 313 21.25 27.26 1.29
N TRP A 314 22.09 27.71 2.21
CA TRP A 314 21.68 27.98 3.58
C TRP A 314 20.90 29.29 3.62
N THR A 315 19.58 29.21 3.57
CA THR A 315 18.70 30.39 3.63
C THR A 315 18.16 30.60 5.04
N ASP A 316 18.08 31.85 5.49
CA ASP A 316 17.44 32.18 6.76
C ASP A 316 15.92 31.98 6.67
N THR A 317 15.37 31.26 7.64
CA THR A 317 13.96 30.82 7.67
C THR A 317 12.97 31.99 7.67
N MET A 318 13.39 33.16 8.16
CA MET A 318 12.64 34.41 8.15
C MET A 318 12.41 35.02 6.75
N THR A 319 13.10 34.54 5.71
CA THR A 319 12.92 35.09 4.34
C THR A 319 11.65 34.61 3.65
N PHE A 320 11.01 33.54 4.13
CA PHE A 320 9.85 32.90 3.48
C PHE A 320 8.53 32.99 4.27
N THR A 321 8.49 33.76 5.36
CA THR A 321 7.30 33.88 6.23
C THR A 321 6.14 34.64 5.61
N SER A 322 6.39 35.53 4.65
CA SER A 322 5.36 36.45 4.10
C SER A 322 4.58 35.92 2.89
N SER A 323 5.00 34.82 2.25
CA SER A 323 4.32 34.32 1.03
C SER A 323 4.32 32.79 0.94
N TRP A 324 3.12 32.21 0.88
CA TRP A 324 2.92 30.76 0.71
C TRP A 324 3.50 30.24 -0.61
N VAL A 325 3.44 31.06 -1.67
CA VAL A 325 4.01 30.72 -2.99
C VAL A 325 5.53 30.56 -2.89
N LYS A 326 6.21 31.49 -2.21
CA LYS A 326 7.66 31.38 -2.01
C LYS A 326 8.04 30.13 -1.22
N ARG A 327 7.23 29.73 -0.22
CA ARG A 327 7.42 28.46 0.51
C ARG A 327 7.26 27.24 -0.38
N MET A 328 6.26 27.22 -1.26
CA MET A 328 6.08 26.12 -2.23
C MET A 328 7.22 26.04 -3.24
N VAL A 329 7.66 27.19 -3.77
CA VAL A 329 8.83 27.23 -4.67
C VAL A 329 10.07 26.77 -3.94
N HIS A 330 10.31 27.22 -2.71
CA HIS A 330 11.46 26.78 -1.91
C HIS A 330 11.42 25.27 -1.62
N LYS A 331 10.23 24.69 -1.43
CA LYS A 331 10.05 23.25 -1.22
C LYS A 331 10.41 22.39 -2.43
N PHE A 332 10.12 22.82 -3.66
CA PHE A 332 10.36 21.98 -4.85
C PHE A 332 11.55 22.44 -5.71
N SER A 333 11.95 23.71 -5.58
CA SER A 333 13.03 24.35 -6.32
C SER A 333 13.76 25.37 -5.42
N PRO A 334 14.47 24.91 -4.38
CA PRO A 334 15.26 25.80 -3.54
C PRO A 334 16.44 26.39 -4.30
N PRO A 335 17.00 27.52 -3.85
CA PRO A 335 18.26 28.03 -4.37
C PRO A 335 19.39 27.03 -4.09
N GLN A 336 20.25 26.79 -5.08
CA GLN A 336 21.27 25.74 -5.04
C GLN A 336 22.67 26.26 -5.37
N TYR A 337 23.68 25.64 -4.76
CA TYR A 337 25.05 25.71 -5.27
C TYR A 337 25.28 24.64 -6.34
N ARG A 338 26.31 24.82 -7.17
CA ARG A 338 26.66 23.86 -8.24
C ARG A 338 27.31 22.56 -7.73
N HIS A 339 27.54 22.43 -6.42
CA HIS A 339 28.19 21.27 -5.83
C HIS A 339 27.22 20.09 -5.67
N VAL A 340 27.65 18.91 -6.11
CA VAL A 340 26.89 17.65 -5.96
C VAL A 340 26.76 17.27 -4.49
N ASN A 341 25.59 16.77 -4.12
CA ASN A 341 25.30 16.27 -2.78
C ASN A 341 24.45 15.00 -2.86
N ASN A 342 24.82 13.96 -2.10
CA ASN A 342 24.13 12.67 -2.06
C ASN A 342 23.49 12.45 -0.69
N ALA A 343 22.84 13.48 -0.14
CA ALA A 343 22.28 13.41 1.21
C ALA A 343 21.16 12.38 1.35
N PHE A 344 20.38 12.17 0.30
CA PHE A 344 19.20 11.32 0.31
C PHE A 344 19.14 10.39 -0.89
N HIS A 345 18.66 9.17 -0.66
CA HIS A 345 18.13 8.32 -1.71
C HIS A 345 16.66 8.66 -1.98
N LEU A 346 16.18 8.41 -3.20
CA LEU A 346 14.81 8.75 -3.62
C LEU A 346 13.76 8.15 -2.67
N LEU A 347 13.91 6.88 -2.29
CA LEU A 347 12.96 6.20 -1.41
C LEU A 347 12.93 6.79 0.00
N TYR A 348 14.09 7.15 0.56
CA TYR A 348 14.18 7.85 1.84
C TYR A 348 13.42 9.18 1.76
N PHE A 349 13.64 9.93 0.68
CA PHE A 349 12.98 11.20 0.43
C PHE A 349 11.45 11.05 0.38
N CYS A 350 10.96 10.06 -0.38
CA CYS A 350 9.54 9.80 -0.58
C CYS A 350 8.83 9.35 0.70
N PHE A 351 9.37 8.32 1.37
CA PHE A 351 8.71 7.72 2.54
C PHE A 351 8.74 8.62 3.75
N ASN A 352 9.73 9.51 3.83
CA ASN A 352 9.86 10.39 4.96
C ASN A 352 9.14 11.74 4.75
N SER A 353 8.87 12.18 3.52
CA SER A 353 8.23 13.49 3.29
C SER A 353 6.73 13.46 3.62
N ASP A 354 6.26 14.42 4.41
CA ASP A 354 4.84 14.55 4.77
C ASP A 354 3.95 14.78 3.56
N PHE A 355 4.41 15.60 2.61
CA PHE A 355 3.66 15.89 1.39
C PHE A 355 3.48 14.64 0.53
N THR A 356 4.55 13.88 0.32
CA THR A 356 4.52 12.67 -0.51
C THR A 356 3.63 11.60 0.11
N VAL A 357 3.82 11.32 1.40
CA VAL A 357 3.01 10.31 2.11
C VAL A 357 1.53 10.70 2.10
N LEU A 358 1.20 11.97 2.35
CA LEU A 358 -0.18 12.45 2.34
C LEU A 358 -0.81 12.34 0.95
N MET A 359 -0.14 12.87 -0.08
CA MET A 359 -0.68 12.87 -1.46
C MET A 359 -0.90 11.46 -1.98
N LEU A 360 0.05 10.55 -1.74
CA LEU A 360 -0.10 9.16 -2.18
C LEU A 360 -1.16 8.42 -1.37
N SER A 361 -1.29 8.67 -0.06
CA SER A 361 -2.37 8.09 0.73
C SER A 361 -3.75 8.56 0.28
N VAL A 362 -3.92 9.87 0.03
CA VAL A 362 -5.17 10.44 -0.49
C VAL A 362 -5.50 9.87 -1.88
N SER A 363 -4.48 9.73 -2.73
CA SER A 363 -4.65 9.08 -4.02
C SER A 363 -5.12 7.63 -3.89
N VAL A 364 -4.52 6.82 -3.00
CA VAL A 364 -4.96 5.44 -2.78
C VAL A 364 -6.41 5.43 -2.31
N MET A 365 -6.77 6.31 -1.38
CA MET A 365 -8.15 6.42 -0.87
C MET A 365 -9.18 6.74 -1.98
N PHE A 366 -8.85 7.61 -2.94
CA PHE A 366 -9.75 7.93 -4.05
C PHE A 366 -9.97 6.78 -5.05
N ASP A 367 -9.10 5.78 -5.03
CA ASP A 367 -9.08 4.67 -5.99
C ASP A 367 -9.49 3.33 -5.36
N GLU A 368 -9.63 3.30 -4.04
CA GLU A 368 -9.79 2.08 -3.26
C GLU A 368 -11.13 1.38 -3.50
N ASP A 369 -12.19 2.12 -3.83
CA ASP A 369 -13.52 1.55 -4.05
C ASP A 369 -13.55 0.58 -5.24
N ILE A 370 -12.95 0.97 -6.37
CA ILE A 370 -12.75 0.12 -7.55
C ILE A 370 -11.74 -0.98 -7.25
N ALA A 371 -10.61 -0.63 -6.63
CA ALA A 371 -9.52 -1.57 -6.37
C ALA A 371 -9.96 -2.77 -5.50
N MET A 372 -10.76 -2.54 -4.46
CA MET A 372 -11.28 -3.62 -3.61
C MET A 372 -12.21 -4.57 -4.36
N VAL A 373 -13.16 -4.02 -5.14
CA VAL A 373 -14.10 -4.83 -5.93
C VAL A 373 -13.37 -5.65 -6.98
N TYR A 374 -12.47 -5.00 -7.71
CA TYR A 374 -11.66 -5.62 -8.74
C TYR A 374 -10.76 -6.73 -8.19
N GLY A 375 -9.99 -6.41 -7.15
CA GLY A 375 -9.05 -7.35 -6.52
C GLY A 375 -9.76 -8.57 -5.94
N ARG A 376 -10.93 -8.39 -5.32
CA ARG A 376 -11.71 -9.51 -4.79
C ARG A 376 -12.18 -10.46 -5.88
N VAL A 377 -12.75 -9.93 -6.97
CA VAL A 377 -13.28 -10.77 -8.07
C VAL A 377 -12.13 -11.52 -8.73
N LEU A 378 -11.00 -10.87 -8.95
CA LEU A 378 -9.78 -11.51 -9.45
C LEU A 378 -9.28 -12.62 -8.51
N SER A 379 -9.19 -12.33 -7.21
CA SER A 379 -8.71 -13.26 -6.19
C SER A 379 -9.59 -14.51 -6.10
N ARG A 380 -10.93 -14.34 -6.07
CA ARG A 380 -11.91 -15.44 -6.00
C ARG A 380 -11.70 -16.49 -7.09
N TRP A 381 -11.43 -16.05 -8.32
CA TRP A 381 -11.23 -16.94 -9.46
C TRP A 381 -9.79 -17.44 -9.57
N SER A 382 -8.81 -16.65 -9.16
CA SER A 382 -7.39 -17.02 -9.24
C SER A 382 -6.94 -18.07 -8.22
N LYS A 383 -7.60 -18.17 -7.06
CA LYS A 383 -7.24 -19.12 -5.98
C LYS A 383 -7.47 -20.59 -6.34
N PRO A 384 -8.66 -20.99 -6.83
CA PRO A 384 -8.92 -22.37 -7.23
C PRO A 384 -8.32 -22.73 -8.59
N ALA A 385 -7.94 -21.73 -9.39
CA ALA A 385 -7.32 -21.93 -10.69
C ALA A 385 -5.80 -22.20 -10.59
N SER A 386 -5.21 -22.65 -11.69
CA SER A 386 -3.76 -22.80 -11.82
C SER A 386 -3.02 -21.47 -11.65
N PHE A 387 -1.79 -21.55 -11.12
CA PHE A 387 -0.98 -20.37 -10.81
C PHE A 387 -0.65 -19.56 -12.07
N GLN A 388 -1.05 -18.29 -12.08
CA GLN A 388 -0.72 -17.33 -13.13
C GLN A 388 0.04 -16.13 -12.55
N LEU A 389 1.32 -15.99 -12.92
CA LEU A 389 2.21 -14.97 -12.38
C LEU A 389 1.69 -13.54 -12.57
N TRP A 390 1.15 -13.24 -13.76
CA TRP A 390 0.63 -11.89 -14.07
C TRP A 390 -0.51 -11.48 -13.14
N THR A 391 -1.45 -12.39 -12.91
CA THR A 391 -2.59 -12.17 -12.00
C THR A 391 -2.12 -11.92 -10.57
N GLN A 392 -1.16 -12.71 -10.09
CA GLN A 392 -0.62 -12.56 -8.73
C GLN A 392 0.15 -11.24 -8.57
N LEU A 393 0.95 -10.85 -9.55
CA LEU A 393 1.66 -9.56 -9.52
C LEU A 393 0.69 -8.37 -9.46
N ARG A 394 -0.46 -8.46 -10.13
CA ARG A 394 -1.49 -7.40 -10.09
C ARG A 394 -2.16 -7.30 -8.73
N LEU A 395 -2.50 -8.44 -8.12
CA LEU A 395 -3.04 -8.48 -6.75
C LEU A 395 -2.04 -7.89 -5.75
N TYR A 396 -0.79 -8.35 -5.77
CA TYR A 396 0.26 -7.79 -4.91
C TYR A 396 0.49 -6.30 -5.14
N ALA A 397 0.41 -5.83 -6.39
CA ALA A 397 0.52 -4.41 -6.69
C ALA A 397 -0.63 -3.58 -6.08
N LEU A 398 -1.87 -4.09 -6.11
CA LEU A 398 -3.02 -3.44 -5.45
C LEU A 398 -2.84 -3.37 -3.93
N ASP A 399 -2.43 -4.47 -3.30
CA ASP A 399 -2.23 -4.55 -1.85
C ASP A 399 -1.02 -3.70 -1.40
N PHE A 400 0.03 -3.61 -2.21
CA PHE A 400 1.23 -2.82 -1.92
C PHE A 400 0.91 -1.33 -1.73
N ARG A 401 -0.16 -0.81 -2.33
CA ARG A 401 -0.61 0.59 -2.17
C ARG A 401 -0.88 0.97 -0.72
N TRP A 402 -1.34 0.02 0.10
CA TRP A 402 -1.67 0.26 1.51
C TRP A 402 -0.45 0.52 2.40
N MET A 403 0.76 0.30 1.87
CA MET A 403 1.99 0.79 2.50
C MET A 403 1.90 2.29 2.79
N TRP A 404 1.30 3.09 1.90
CA TRP A 404 1.17 4.54 2.12
C TRP A 404 0.28 4.86 3.32
N PHE A 405 -0.77 4.08 3.56
CA PHE A 405 -1.60 4.21 4.76
C PHE A 405 -0.82 3.88 6.04
N ASN A 406 0.03 2.84 6.05
CA ASN A 406 0.91 2.57 7.19
C ASN A 406 1.81 3.77 7.52
N LEU A 407 2.42 4.37 6.49
CA LEU A 407 3.28 5.55 6.66
C LEU A 407 2.48 6.76 7.16
N ALA A 408 1.28 6.98 6.63
CA ALA A 408 0.40 8.07 7.05
C ALA A 408 -0.07 7.90 8.49
N ILE A 409 -0.48 6.69 8.89
CA ILE A 409 -0.88 6.36 10.27
C ILE A 409 0.28 6.64 11.22
N LEU A 410 1.50 6.20 10.89
CA LEU A 410 2.65 6.45 11.75
C LEU A 410 2.93 7.96 11.95
N LYS A 411 2.85 8.74 10.87
CA LYS A 411 2.99 10.21 10.94
C LYS A 411 1.86 10.87 11.75
N LEU A 412 0.62 10.41 11.58
CA LEU A 412 -0.52 10.89 12.37
C LEU A 412 -0.37 10.53 13.85
N LEU A 413 0.14 9.34 14.18
CA LEU A 413 0.45 8.96 15.56
C LEU A 413 1.52 9.87 16.16
N LYS A 414 2.58 10.24 15.42
CA LYS A 414 3.58 11.22 15.89
C LYS A 414 2.94 12.59 16.15
N LEU A 415 2.12 13.07 15.22
CA LEU A 415 1.43 14.35 15.37
C LEU A 415 0.49 14.34 16.58
N ALA A 416 -0.33 13.29 16.74
CA ALA A 416 -1.20 13.11 17.89
C ALA A 416 -0.41 13.04 19.20
N CYS A 417 0.72 12.33 19.20
CA CYS A 417 1.61 12.26 20.36
C CYS A 417 2.15 13.63 20.76
N ASN A 418 2.50 14.49 19.79
CA ASN A 418 2.94 15.87 20.05
C ASN A 418 1.81 16.75 20.60
N LEU A 419 0.59 16.58 20.10
CA LEU A 419 -0.57 17.36 20.53
C LEU A 419 -1.03 16.98 21.95
N VAL A 420 -0.98 15.69 22.28
CA VAL A 420 -1.43 15.17 23.59
C VAL A 420 -0.34 15.30 24.66
N ASN A 421 0.92 15.01 24.32
CA ASN A 421 2.03 15.04 25.26
C ASN A 421 2.84 16.34 25.11
N THR A 422 2.65 17.27 26.05
CA THR A 422 3.40 18.53 26.12
C THR A 422 4.81 18.31 26.71
N ALA A 423 5.63 17.53 26.00
CA ALA A 423 7.05 17.49 26.29
C ALA A 423 7.63 18.90 26.09
N ARG A 424 8.30 19.44 27.11
CA ARG A 424 8.94 20.77 27.00
C ARG A 424 10.30 20.70 26.29
N PHE A 425 10.91 19.52 26.30
CA PHE A 425 12.24 19.29 25.76
C PHE A 425 12.28 18.05 24.85
N ASN A 426 13.19 18.13 23.89
CA ASN A 426 13.53 17.08 22.95
C ASN A 426 14.08 15.83 23.67
N GLY A 427 13.52 14.65 23.38
CA GLY A 427 13.97 13.36 23.96
C GLY A 427 13.26 12.90 25.24
N HIS A 428 12.34 13.68 25.82
CA HIS A 428 11.59 13.27 27.03
C HIS A 428 10.39 12.36 26.74
N ASN A 429 9.92 12.32 25.49
CA ASN A 429 8.75 11.52 25.11
C ASN A 429 9.18 10.16 24.54
N VAL A 430 9.12 9.11 25.38
CA VAL A 430 9.48 7.73 25.00
C VAL A 430 8.60 7.20 23.86
N VAL A 431 7.29 7.50 23.89
CA VAL A 431 6.34 7.06 22.86
C VAL A 431 6.70 7.66 21.51
N MET A 432 6.99 8.96 21.46
CA MET A 432 7.43 9.64 20.23
C MET A 432 8.70 9.00 19.65
N GLY A 433 9.66 8.64 20.51
CA GLY A 433 10.89 7.96 20.08
C GLY A 433 10.65 6.58 19.47
N TRP A 434 9.61 5.87 19.94
CA TRP A 434 9.23 4.54 19.47
C TRP A 434 8.46 4.55 18.13
N LEU A 435 7.88 5.69 17.74
CA LEU A 435 7.14 5.84 16.49
C LEU A 435 8.07 6.13 15.28
N ASN A 436 9.18 5.41 15.17
CA ASN A 436 10.16 5.58 14.09
C ASN A 436 10.69 4.24 13.59
N PHE A 437 10.89 4.13 12.29
CA PHE A 437 11.69 3.08 11.69
C PHE A 437 13.16 3.48 11.64
N ARG A 438 14.02 2.49 11.84
CA ARG A 438 15.46 2.64 11.62
C ARG A 438 15.71 2.89 10.14
N SER A 439 15.21 2.01 9.26
CA SER A 439 15.53 2.02 7.83
C SER A 439 14.32 1.66 6.95
N ILE A 440 14.45 1.90 5.65
CA ILE A 440 13.42 1.58 4.63
C ILE A 440 13.05 0.09 4.62
N THR A 441 13.98 -0.80 4.96
CA THR A 441 13.70 -2.24 5.02
C THR A 441 12.55 -2.57 5.97
N TRP A 442 12.47 -1.88 7.11
CA TRP A 442 11.38 -2.08 8.08
C TRP A 442 10.04 -1.58 7.56
N VAL A 443 10.04 -0.53 6.73
CA VAL A 443 8.84 -0.08 6.02
C VAL A 443 8.29 -1.20 5.14
N TYR A 444 9.13 -1.85 4.34
CA TYR A 444 8.68 -2.94 3.47
C TYR A 444 8.16 -4.17 4.25
N LEU A 445 8.72 -4.45 5.43
CA LEU A 445 8.22 -5.54 6.28
C LEU A 445 6.77 -5.30 6.74
N THR A 446 6.31 -4.05 6.83
CA THR A 446 4.90 -3.75 7.15
C THR A 446 3.93 -4.19 6.05
N VAL A 447 4.40 -4.45 4.82
CA VAL A 447 3.51 -4.80 3.70
C VAL A 447 3.18 -6.28 3.67
N PHE A 448 3.97 -7.14 4.32
CA PHE A 448 3.79 -8.60 4.22
C PHE A 448 2.38 -9.06 4.64
N VAL A 449 1.87 -8.55 5.76
CA VAL A 449 0.49 -8.84 6.21
C VAL A 449 -0.57 -8.19 5.32
N LEU A 450 -0.24 -7.09 4.63
CA LEU A 450 -1.16 -6.39 3.75
C LEU A 450 -1.46 -7.17 2.46
N PHE A 451 -0.57 -8.07 2.02
CA PHE A 451 -0.85 -8.98 0.90
C PHE A 451 -1.98 -9.96 1.19
N GLU A 452 -2.28 -10.22 2.47
CA GLU A 452 -3.38 -11.10 2.89
C GLU A 452 -4.70 -10.33 3.12
N ARG A 453 -4.77 -9.05 2.76
CA ARG A 453 -5.93 -8.18 3.01
C ARG A 453 -7.23 -8.73 2.44
N ILE A 454 -7.20 -9.20 1.18
CA ILE A 454 -8.39 -9.74 0.51
C ILE A 454 -8.85 -11.01 1.23
N ASP A 455 -7.91 -11.87 1.56
CA ASP A 455 -8.14 -13.16 2.24
C ASP A 455 -8.69 -12.96 3.64
N TYR A 456 -8.14 -11.98 4.36
CA TYR A 456 -8.61 -11.58 5.67
C TYR A 456 -10.05 -11.06 5.63
N THR A 457 -10.43 -10.33 4.57
CA THR A 457 -11.80 -9.83 4.38
C THR A 457 -12.76 -10.96 4.01
N GLU A 458 -12.36 -11.86 3.10
CA GLU A 458 -13.17 -13.02 2.74
C GLU A 458 -13.34 -14.00 3.91
N TYR A 459 -12.32 -14.15 4.76
CA TYR A 459 -12.44 -14.93 5.99
C TYR A 459 -13.53 -14.36 6.91
N GLY A 460 -13.56 -13.03 7.09
CA GLY A 460 -14.61 -12.35 7.86
C GLY A 460 -16.02 -12.51 7.28
N ASN A 461 -16.13 -12.82 5.99
CA ASN A 461 -17.39 -13.05 5.27
C ASN A 461 -17.59 -14.53 4.88
N SER A 462 -16.84 -15.45 5.49
CA SER A 462 -16.85 -16.88 5.16
C SER A 462 -18.17 -17.56 5.56
N ILE A 463 -18.76 -17.14 6.68
CA ILE A 463 -20.05 -17.63 7.15
C ILE A 463 -21.16 -16.82 6.48
N ARG A 464 -21.66 -17.36 5.37
CA ARG A 464 -22.71 -16.73 4.57
C ARG A 464 -23.72 -17.74 4.05
N VAL A 465 -24.95 -17.29 3.90
CA VAL A 465 -26.07 -18.05 3.32
C VAL A 465 -26.76 -17.15 2.31
N ASP A 466 -27.10 -17.68 1.15
CA ASP A 466 -27.88 -16.97 0.15
C ASP A 466 -29.36 -17.35 0.32
N VAL A 467 -30.22 -16.35 0.42
CA VAL A 467 -31.68 -16.48 0.41
C VAL A 467 -32.18 -16.15 -0.99
N THR A 468 -33.02 -17.01 -1.56
CA THR A 468 -33.60 -16.86 -2.90
C THR A 468 -35.12 -16.64 -2.79
N PRO A 469 -35.82 -16.30 -3.89
CA PRO A 469 -37.27 -16.12 -3.87
C PRO A 469 -38.06 -17.39 -3.52
N LEU A 470 -37.41 -18.57 -3.55
CA LEU A 470 -38.03 -19.83 -3.16
C LEU A 470 -38.23 -19.92 -1.65
N GLU A 471 -37.36 -19.29 -0.87
CA GLU A 471 -37.40 -19.33 0.59
C GLU A 471 -38.17 -18.16 1.21
N ASP A 472 -38.07 -16.96 0.63
CA ASP A 472 -38.65 -15.74 1.20
C ASP A 472 -38.92 -14.67 0.13
N ASP A 473 -39.76 -13.69 0.44
CA ASP A 473 -39.98 -12.53 -0.43
C ASP A 473 -38.79 -11.57 -0.34
N LEU A 474 -37.94 -11.58 -1.37
CA LEU A 474 -36.74 -10.73 -1.42
C LEU A 474 -37.06 -9.23 -1.43
N ASP A 475 -38.26 -8.81 -1.82
CA ASP A 475 -38.65 -7.40 -1.80
C ASP A 475 -38.92 -6.87 -0.38
N ALA A 476 -39.16 -7.77 0.58
CA ALA A 476 -39.29 -7.41 1.99
C ALA A 476 -37.92 -7.21 2.69
N ILE A 477 -36.83 -7.64 2.05
CA ILE A 477 -35.49 -7.62 2.62
C ILE A 477 -34.71 -6.42 2.07
N PHE A 478 -34.12 -5.62 2.97
CA PHE A 478 -33.25 -4.51 2.57
C PHE A 478 -31.81 -4.75 3.01
N VAL A 479 -30.86 -4.32 2.17
CA VAL A 479 -29.43 -4.35 2.47
C VAL A 479 -28.95 -2.95 2.78
N GLU A 480 -28.49 -2.75 4.01
CA GLU A 480 -27.86 -1.52 4.43
C GLU A 480 -26.40 -1.45 3.98
N PHE A 481 -25.97 -0.26 3.54
CA PHE A 481 -24.60 -0.06 3.08
C PHE A 481 -23.57 -0.28 4.20
N GLU A 482 -23.90 0.02 5.45
CA GLU A 482 -23.00 -0.15 6.60
C GLU A 482 -22.69 -1.63 6.89
N HIS A 483 -23.68 -2.50 6.70
CA HIS A 483 -23.55 -3.95 6.85
C HIS A 483 -23.09 -4.66 5.58
N SER A 484 -22.77 -3.88 4.54
CA SER A 484 -22.33 -4.41 3.27
C SER A 484 -20.99 -5.14 3.35
N TRP A 485 -20.74 -5.98 2.34
CA TRP A 485 -19.57 -6.86 2.22
C TRP A 485 -18.23 -6.23 2.65
N TYR A 486 -17.94 -5.00 2.23
CA TYR A 486 -16.66 -4.34 2.51
C TYR A 486 -16.69 -3.46 3.76
N ILE A 487 -17.75 -2.66 3.94
CA ILE A 487 -17.81 -1.65 5.01
C ILE A 487 -17.74 -2.32 6.39
N ARG A 488 -18.45 -3.46 6.56
CA ARG A 488 -18.38 -4.25 7.80
C ARG A 488 -16.97 -4.77 8.13
N GLY A 489 -16.14 -5.00 7.10
CA GLY A 489 -14.80 -5.54 7.24
C GLY A 489 -13.74 -4.48 7.55
N LEU A 490 -13.98 -3.21 7.20
CA LEU A 490 -13.01 -2.12 7.35
C LEU A 490 -12.49 -1.94 8.78
N PRO A 491 -13.30 -1.99 9.86
CA PRO A 491 -12.77 -1.89 11.23
C PRO A 491 -11.78 -3.01 11.55
N SER A 492 -12.08 -4.23 11.14
CA SER A 492 -11.20 -5.38 11.37
C SER A 492 -9.88 -5.29 10.59
N LEU A 493 -9.93 -4.74 9.37
CA LEU A 493 -8.74 -4.47 8.55
C LEU A 493 -7.89 -3.34 9.13
N ALA A 494 -8.52 -2.26 9.61
CA ALA A 494 -7.82 -1.16 10.25
C ALA A 494 -7.07 -1.63 11.51
N MET A 495 -7.69 -2.51 12.30
CA MET A 495 -7.04 -3.13 13.47
C MET A 495 -5.87 -4.04 13.07
N LEU A 496 -6.02 -4.85 12.02
CA LEU A 496 -4.93 -5.68 11.49
C LEU A 496 -3.74 -4.82 11.05
N MET A 497 -4.02 -3.76 10.28
CA MET A 497 -3.03 -2.83 9.77
C MET A 497 -2.28 -2.14 10.92
N LEU A 498 -3.00 -1.63 11.93
CA LEU A 498 -2.41 -1.01 13.11
C LEU A 498 -1.58 -2.01 13.92
N ALA A 499 -2.12 -3.20 14.21
CA ALA A 499 -1.41 -4.23 14.96
C ALA A 499 -0.11 -4.66 14.28
N ASN A 500 -0.16 -4.87 12.95
CA ASN A 500 1.02 -5.18 12.15
C ASN A 500 2.05 -4.04 12.17
N LEU A 501 1.63 -2.79 11.99
CA LEU A 501 2.52 -1.63 12.09
C LEU A 501 3.23 -1.56 13.46
N LEU A 502 2.47 -1.70 14.55
CA LEU A 502 3.00 -1.67 15.91
C LEU A 502 3.94 -2.85 16.19
N LEU A 503 3.62 -4.04 15.68
CA LEU A 503 4.47 -5.22 15.80
C LEU A 503 5.82 -5.01 15.11
N VAL A 504 5.82 -4.53 13.86
CA VAL A 504 7.07 -4.29 13.11
C VAL A 504 7.92 -3.21 13.79
N LEU A 505 7.31 -2.13 14.29
CA LEU A 505 8.01 -1.11 15.08
C LEU A 505 8.62 -1.70 16.36
N CYS A 506 7.87 -2.54 17.07
CA CYS A 506 8.37 -3.23 18.27
C CYS A 506 9.60 -4.08 17.95
N VAL A 507 9.52 -4.89 16.89
CA VAL A 507 10.63 -5.75 16.46
C VAL A 507 11.84 -4.92 16.04
N ASP A 508 11.66 -3.82 15.29
CA ASP A 508 12.76 -2.92 14.92
C ASP A 508 13.46 -2.34 16.15
N HIS A 509 12.69 -1.80 17.10
CA HIS A 509 13.23 -1.21 18.32
C HIS A 509 13.93 -2.23 19.23
N VAL A 510 13.44 -3.46 19.30
CA VAL A 510 14.07 -4.55 20.09
C VAL A 510 15.36 -5.03 19.43
N VAL A 511 15.32 -5.33 18.13
CA VAL A 511 16.48 -5.86 17.38
C VAL A 511 17.59 -4.81 17.27
N ASN A 512 17.24 -3.55 17.04
CA ASN A 512 18.20 -2.45 16.88
C ASN A 512 18.38 -1.60 18.14
N ARG A 513 18.08 -2.14 19.34
CA ARG A 513 18.07 -1.39 20.60
C ARG A 513 19.35 -0.59 20.85
N HIS A 514 20.53 -1.19 20.63
CA HIS A 514 21.80 -0.50 20.85
C HIS A 514 21.99 0.70 19.91
N TRP A 515 21.57 0.57 18.66
CA TRP A 515 21.62 1.66 17.67
C TRP A 515 20.68 2.80 18.08
N TRP A 516 19.44 2.50 18.48
CA TRP A 516 18.48 3.51 18.96
C TRP A 516 18.99 4.28 20.18
N VAL A 517 19.59 3.58 21.14
CA VAL A 517 20.20 4.21 22.33
C VAL A 517 21.35 5.13 21.95
N LEU A 518 22.15 4.76 20.94
CA LEU A 518 23.27 5.57 20.48
C LEU A 518 22.80 6.80 19.69
N VAL A 519 21.84 6.64 18.79
CA VAL A 519 21.27 7.72 17.97
C VAL A 519 20.59 8.78 18.83
N ALA A 520 19.83 8.37 19.84
CA ALA A 520 19.14 9.29 20.76
C ALA A 520 20.11 10.19 21.57
N LYS A 521 21.39 9.82 21.66
CA LYS A 521 22.42 10.65 22.31
C LYS A 521 22.91 11.81 21.44
N THR A 522 22.65 11.78 20.13
CA THR A 522 23.08 12.83 19.18
C THR A 522 21.96 13.86 18.95
N SER A 523 22.30 15.13 18.76
CA SER A 523 21.30 16.18 18.51
C SER A 523 20.50 15.91 17.22
N LEU A 524 21.17 15.49 16.14
CA LEU A 524 20.52 15.17 14.86
C LEU A 524 19.56 13.98 15.00
N GLY A 525 19.97 12.92 15.69
CA GLY A 525 19.11 11.77 15.98
C GLY A 525 17.87 12.16 16.77
N ARG A 526 18.01 13.06 17.75
CA ARG A 526 16.86 13.57 18.51
C ARG A 526 15.91 14.41 17.65
N GLN A 527 16.42 15.24 16.73
CA GLN A 527 15.57 15.98 15.80
C GLN A 527 14.73 15.03 14.91
N HIS A 528 15.32 13.94 14.40
CA HIS A 528 14.57 12.91 13.66
C HIS A 528 13.54 12.20 14.55
N MET A 529 13.95 11.71 15.71
CA MET A 529 13.13 10.82 16.53
C MET A 529 11.98 11.55 17.23
N TYR A 530 12.26 12.69 17.85
CA TYR A 530 11.35 13.31 18.82
C TYR A 530 10.81 14.68 18.40
N ASN A 531 11.53 15.43 17.57
CA ASN A 531 11.18 16.83 17.26
C ASN A 531 10.66 17.04 15.82
N SER A 532 10.35 15.98 15.10
CA SER A 532 9.79 16.06 13.75
C SER A 532 8.84 14.90 13.43
N SER A 533 8.04 15.07 12.39
CA SER A 533 7.20 14.04 11.77
C SER A 533 8.00 12.99 10.97
N SER A 534 9.34 13.06 10.97
CA SER A 534 10.21 12.04 10.37
C SER A 534 9.86 10.67 10.93
N ILE A 535 9.72 9.67 10.07
CA ILE A 535 9.45 8.27 10.45
C ILE A 535 10.61 7.34 10.11
N ILE A 536 11.61 7.81 9.37
CA ILE A 536 12.87 7.08 9.12
C ILE A 536 14.01 7.89 9.74
N THR A 537 14.88 7.22 10.51
CA THR A 537 15.98 7.89 11.23
C THR A 537 17.36 7.61 10.64
N ASP A 538 17.59 6.45 10.01
CA ASP A 538 18.88 6.15 9.36
C ASP A 538 18.97 6.84 7.99
N SER A 539 19.76 7.91 7.94
CA SER A 539 20.12 8.65 6.72
C SER A 539 21.45 8.17 6.10
N GLY A 540 21.99 7.04 6.54
CA GLY A 540 23.29 6.52 6.10
C GLY A 540 24.49 7.17 6.79
N LEU A 541 24.25 7.99 7.81
CA LEU A 541 25.29 8.63 8.60
C LEU A 541 25.82 7.69 9.69
N HIS A 542 27.14 7.60 9.81
CA HIS A 542 27.76 6.77 10.84
C HIS A 542 27.71 7.48 12.20
N VAL A 543 27.10 6.81 13.18
CA VAL A 543 27.12 7.27 14.58
C VAL A 543 28.32 6.63 15.26
N SER A 544 29.25 7.46 15.70
CA SER A 544 30.44 7.02 16.43
C SER A 544 30.12 6.95 17.94
N GLY A 545 30.43 5.83 18.58
CA GLY A 545 30.15 5.61 20.00
C GLY A 545 31.22 4.76 20.71
N GLU A 546 31.52 5.16 21.94
CA GLU A 546 32.25 4.42 22.99
C GLU A 546 33.75 4.12 22.76
N GLY A 547 34.55 5.14 23.07
CA GLY A 547 35.92 4.99 23.56
C GLY A 547 36.34 6.24 24.34
N GLY A 548 36.39 6.16 25.68
CA GLY A 548 37.06 7.16 26.52
C GLY A 548 36.32 8.49 26.78
N GLY A 549 35.03 8.45 27.17
CA GLY A 549 34.37 9.60 27.80
C GLY A 549 33.74 10.66 26.88
N VAL A 550 33.78 10.50 25.56
CA VAL A 550 33.13 11.40 24.60
C VAL A 550 31.69 10.94 24.30
N ALA A 551 30.74 11.88 24.26
CA ALA A 551 29.36 11.66 23.86
C ALA A 551 29.26 11.06 22.44
N ALA A 552 28.14 10.42 22.09
CA ALA A 552 27.95 9.89 20.75
C ALA A 552 27.96 11.04 19.72
N THR A 553 28.70 10.89 18.62
CA THR A 553 28.81 11.96 17.61
C THR A 553 28.50 11.46 16.20
N ILE A 554 28.02 12.37 15.37
CA ILE A 554 27.79 12.18 13.93
C ILE A 554 28.62 13.19 13.16
N THR A 555 29.49 12.71 12.28
CA THR A 555 30.25 13.57 11.37
C THR A 555 29.49 13.74 10.06
N ILE A 556 29.21 14.98 9.67
CA ILE A 556 28.45 15.32 8.46
C ILE A 556 29.14 16.43 7.67
N LYS A 557 29.15 16.35 6.33
CA LYS A 557 29.64 17.44 5.49
C LYS A 557 28.73 18.65 5.58
N ALA A 558 29.30 19.87 5.57
CA ALA A 558 28.54 21.12 5.58
C ALA A 558 27.51 21.19 4.44
N ARG A 559 27.88 20.67 3.26
CA ARG A 559 26.98 20.56 2.09
C ARG A 559 25.76 19.68 2.38
N THR A 560 25.99 18.50 2.93
CA THR A 560 24.94 17.54 3.30
C THR A 560 24.04 18.11 4.39
N MET A 561 24.63 18.77 5.39
CA MET A 561 23.91 19.43 6.47
C MET A 561 22.94 20.52 5.95
N SER A 562 23.38 21.33 4.98
CA SER A 562 22.53 22.37 4.37
C SER A 562 21.30 21.77 3.68
N THR A 563 21.50 20.74 2.86
CA THR A 563 20.37 20.03 2.21
C THR A 563 19.49 19.31 3.23
N MET A 564 20.05 18.74 4.30
CA MET A 564 19.25 18.13 5.37
C MET A 564 18.36 19.17 6.08
N ARG A 565 18.91 20.34 6.42
CA ARG A 565 18.14 21.43 7.03
C ARG A 565 16.97 21.87 6.15
N TRP A 566 17.20 22.04 4.84
CA TRP A 566 16.13 22.34 3.89
C TRP A 566 15.03 21.27 3.90
N TYR A 567 15.43 20.00 3.90
CA TYR A 567 14.48 18.90 3.93
C TYR A 567 13.64 18.89 5.21
N PHE A 568 14.26 19.04 6.38
CA PHE A 568 13.54 19.15 7.65
C PHE A 568 12.54 20.29 7.63
N THR A 569 12.96 21.48 7.23
CA THR A 569 12.13 22.68 7.28
C THR A 569 11.04 22.74 6.20
N SER A 570 11.19 22.03 5.08
CA SER A 570 10.26 22.11 3.93
C SER A 570 9.42 20.86 3.70
N HIS A 571 9.93 19.68 4.06
CA HIS A 571 9.30 18.38 3.78
C HIS A 571 8.77 17.67 5.02
N LEU A 572 9.13 18.13 6.21
CA LEU A 572 8.66 17.61 7.49
C LEU A 572 7.97 18.71 8.32
N LEU A 573 7.05 18.31 9.18
CA LEU A 573 6.55 19.11 10.28
C LEU A 573 7.55 18.98 11.43
N CYS A 574 8.10 20.10 11.86
CA CYS A 574 9.00 20.16 13.01
C CYS A 574 8.21 20.70 14.23
N PHE A 575 8.38 20.10 15.41
CA PHE A 575 7.49 20.33 16.57
C PHE A 575 7.87 21.49 17.50
N GLY A 576 9.11 21.95 17.45
CA GLY A 576 9.58 23.17 18.10
C GLY A 576 10.08 22.96 19.52
N LEU A 577 10.42 21.72 19.87
CA LEU A 577 10.89 21.36 21.20
C LEU A 577 12.33 21.82 21.40
N ALA A 578 12.59 22.51 22.51
CA ALA A 578 13.92 22.95 22.88
C ALA A 578 14.80 21.76 23.27
N GLU A 579 16.11 21.91 23.10
CA GLU A 579 17.07 20.89 23.50
C GLU A 579 17.22 20.83 25.03
N GLU A 580 17.41 19.63 25.60
CA GLU A 580 17.54 19.51 27.05
C GLU A 580 18.79 20.26 27.57
N PRO A 581 18.65 21.18 28.54
CA PRO A 581 19.79 21.95 29.06
C PRO A 581 20.89 21.09 29.67
N THR A 582 20.54 19.93 30.23
CA THR A 582 21.53 19.00 30.82
C THR A 582 22.33 18.28 29.74
N ALA A 583 21.73 17.98 28.59
CA ALA A 583 22.41 17.39 27.44
C ALA A 583 23.45 18.37 26.88
N LEU A 584 23.06 19.64 26.67
CA LEU A 584 23.99 20.70 26.25
C LEU A 584 25.13 20.92 27.26
N ARG A 585 24.85 20.84 28.58
CA ARG A 585 25.88 21.02 29.61
C ARG A 585 26.88 19.86 29.67
N LYS A 586 26.40 18.61 29.58
CA LYS A 586 27.24 17.41 29.70
C LYS A 586 28.30 17.33 28.61
N THR A 587 27.99 17.76 27.39
CA THR A 587 28.94 17.80 26.26
C THR A 587 29.86 19.02 26.29
N SER A 588 29.41 20.20 26.74
CA SER A 588 30.31 21.35 26.97
C SER A 588 31.35 21.08 28.05
N THR A 589 31.01 20.34 29.13
CA THR A 589 31.97 20.00 30.21
C THR A 589 33.07 19.03 29.79
N THR A 590 32.83 18.17 28.79
CA THR A 590 33.84 17.23 28.27
C THR A 590 34.96 17.97 27.52
N ASN A 591 34.65 19.12 26.91
CA ASN A 591 35.65 19.97 26.24
C ASN A 591 36.44 20.86 27.23
N GLY A 592 35.93 21.07 28.45
CA GLY A 592 36.59 21.86 29.51
C GLY A 592 37.72 21.13 30.22
N ALA A 593 37.83 19.81 30.09
CA ALA A 593 38.92 19.00 30.65
C ALA A 593 40.15 18.98 29.73
N LYS A 594 40.59 20.13 29.21
CA LYS A 594 41.92 20.27 28.60
C LYS A 594 42.94 20.40 29.74
N THR A 595 43.49 19.29 30.20
CA THR A 595 44.74 19.34 30.99
C THR A 595 45.85 19.84 30.04
N PRO A 596 46.56 20.93 30.36
CA PRO A 596 47.65 21.39 29.53
C PRO A 596 48.79 20.38 29.64
N ILE A 597 49.05 19.64 28.57
CA ILE A 597 50.31 18.91 28.43
C ILE A 597 51.38 19.98 28.20
N SER A 598 52.05 20.37 29.29
CA SER A 598 53.31 21.09 29.25
C SER A 598 54.35 20.16 28.62
N ILE A 599 54.67 20.38 27.34
CA ILE A 599 55.86 19.81 26.72
C ILE A 599 56.97 20.84 26.96
N HIS A 600 57.83 20.56 27.94
CA HIS A 600 59.14 21.19 28.05
C HIS A 600 59.93 20.89 26.76
N VAL A 601 60.20 21.92 25.95
CA VAL A 601 61.24 21.87 24.92
C VAL A 601 62.34 22.83 25.34
N ALA A 602 63.49 22.26 25.72
CA ALA A 602 64.73 23.00 25.89
C ALA A 602 65.32 23.37 24.50
N SER A 603 65.84 24.60 24.41
CA SER A 603 66.99 25.12 23.61
C SER A 603 67.38 24.38 22.30
N GLU A 604 67.68 25.00 21.15
CA GLU A 604 68.37 26.26 20.88
C GLU A 604 68.36 26.51 19.34
N ALA A 605 68.81 27.70 18.93
CA ALA A 605 68.69 28.36 17.61
C ALA A 605 69.24 27.66 16.34
N LYS A 606 68.58 27.87 15.19
CA LYS A 606 69.14 28.61 14.02
C LYS A 606 68.11 28.87 12.89
N LEU A 607 68.23 30.07 12.32
CA LEU A 607 67.48 30.68 11.22
C LEU A 607 67.96 30.16 9.86
N ASP A 608 67.06 29.74 8.96
CA ASP A 608 67.14 30.05 7.51
C ASP A 608 65.91 29.61 6.66
N LYS A 609 65.47 30.56 5.82
CA LYS A 609 64.80 30.52 4.49
C LYS A 609 63.48 29.76 4.18
N VAL A 610 62.65 30.48 3.42
CA VAL A 610 61.29 30.24 2.91
C VAL A 610 61.25 29.43 1.60
N THR A 611 60.34 28.45 1.46
CA THR A 611 59.37 28.27 0.34
C THR A 611 58.33 27.17 0.68
N PRO A 612 57.13 27.17 0.06
CA PRO A 612 55.89 26.68 0.68
C PRO A 612 55.60 25.21 0.38
N SER A 613 55.08 24.49 1.36
CA SER A 613 54.41 23.21 1.12
C SER A 613 53.32 22.99 2.15
N SER A 614 52.09 22.96 1.64
CA SER A 614 50.96 22.17 2.12
C SER A 614 50.96 21.79 3.60
N ALA A 615 50.69 22.77 4.47
CA ALA A 615 50.33 22.48 5.84
C ALA A 615 48.87 22.01 5.86
N THR A 616 48.68 20.69 5.79
CA THR A 616 47.47 20.04 6.28
C THR A 616 47.49 20.17 7.80
N THR A 617 46.96 21.27 8.33
CA THR A 617 46.60 21.36 9.74
C THR A 617 45.46 20.38 9.97
N PHE A 618 45.79 19.18 10.44
CA PHE A 618 44.84 18.33 11.14
C PHE A 618 44.45 19.07 12.42
N ASP A 619 43.28 19.71 12.39
CA ASP A 619 42.67 20.26 13.60
C ASP A 619 42.43 19.12 14.59
N ALA A 620 43.04 19.25 15.77
CA ALA A 620 42.84 18.37 16.91
C ALA A 620 41.36 18.43 17.33
N MET A 621 40.63 17.31 17.29
CA MET A 621 39.21 17.15 17.70
C MET A 621 38.35 18.40 17.48
N GLY A 622 37.88 18.60 16.25
CA GLY A 622 37.10 19.79 15.86
C GLY A 622 35.88 20.06 16.75
N ASP A 623 35.58 21.35 16.92
CA ASP A 623 34.48 21.85 17.75
C ASP A 623 33.18 21.06 17.53
N VAL A 624 32.59 20.60 18.63
CA VAL A 624 31.30 19.89 18.63
C VAL A 624 30.18 20.92 18.42
N HIS A 625 29.28 20.63 17.49
CA HIS A 625 28.12 21.45 17.18
C HIS A 625 26.84 20.73 17.59
N PHE A 626 25.75 21.47 17.79
CA PHE A 626 24.44 20.92 18.08
C PHE A 626 23.40 21.44 17.11
N LEU A 627 22.51 20.54 16.71
CA LEU A 627 21.33 20.85 15.93
C LEU A 627 20.15 21.05 16.87
N VAL A 628 19.65 22.28 16.95
CA VAL A 628 18.55 22.68 17.84
C VAL A 628 17.41 23.27 17.03
N GLN A 629 16.23 23.34 17.65
CA GLN A 629 15.04 23.89 17.04
C GLN A 629 14.47 24.99 17.93
N ASP A 630 13.98 26.06 17.33
CA ASP A 630 13.24 27.10 18.03
C ASP A 630 11.75 26.72 18.22
N GLN A 631 10.98 27.57 18.91
CA GLN A 631 9.55 27.33 19.15
C GLN A 631 8.70 27.41 17.87
N GLU A 632 9.18 28.09 16.82
CA GLU A 632 8.49 28.21 15.52
C GLU A 632 8.80 27.03 14.59
N GLY A 633 9.72 26.17 15.02
CA GLY A 633 10.12 24.96 14.34
C GLY A 633 11.26 25.11 13.34
N HIS A 634 11.98 26.22 13.42
CA HIS A 634 13.18 26.48 12.63
C HIS A 634 14.39 25.79 13.22
N VAL A 635 15.21 25.23 12.33
CA VAL A 635 16.37 24.43 12.68
C VAL A 635 17.63 25.30 12.65
N HIS A 636 18.35 25.34 13.76
CA HIS A 636 19.55 26.14 14.00
C HIS A 636 20.76 25.25 14.32
N LEU A 637 21.94 25.69 13.90
CA LEU A 637 23.21 25.05 14.23
C LEU A 637 23.95 25.92 15.24
N ILE A 638 24.25 25.37 16.42
CA ILE A 638 24.99 26.07 17.48
C ILE A 638 26.34 25.40 17.74
N ASP A 639 27.34 26.17 18.15
CA ASP A 639 28.64 25.66 18.58
C ASP A 639 28.66 25.22 20.06
N ALA A 640 29.81 24.76 20.54
CA ALA A 640 30.00 24.32 21.92
C ALA A 640 29.82 25.44 22.97
N ASP A 641 29.99 26.71 22.55
CA ASP A 641 29.79 27.92 23.34
C ASP A 641 28.35 28.43 23.27
N LYS A 642 27.44 27.66 22.64
CA LYS A 642 26.01 27.96 22.45
C LYS A 642 25.77 29.20 21.59
N ARG A 643 26.71 29.54 20.72
CA ARG A 643 26.55 30.61 19.73
C ARG A 643 26.01 30.02 18.44
N GLU A 644 25.07 30.72 17.83
CA GLU A 644 24.54 30.33 16.52
C GLU A 644 25.61 30.52 15.44
N VAL A 645 25.83 29.45 14.66
CA VAL A 645 26.72 29.51 13.51
C VAL A 645 26.05 30.35 12.43
N GLN A 646 26.60 31.56 12.24
CA GLN A 646 26.11 32.51 11.25
C GLN A 646 26.15 31.93 9.83
N ALA A 647 25.18 32.30 8.99
CA ALA A 647 25.06 31.81 7.61
C ALA A 647 26.38 31.91 6.82
N LEU A 648 27.08 33.05 6.92
CA LEU A 648 28.39 33.25 6.27
C LEU A 648 29.45 32.21 6.72
N GLY A 649 29.44 31.84 8.00
CA GLY A 649 30.32 30.80 8.53
C GLY A 649 30.01 29.42 7.97
N VAL A 650 28.73 29.12 7.73
CA VAL A 650 28.30 27.89 7.06
C VAL A 650 28.66 27.92 5.57
N GLU A 651 28.50 29.06 4.88
CA GLU A 651 28.84 29.20 3.46
C GLU A 651 30.33 28.95 3.19
N VAL A 652 31.22 29.51 4.00
CA VAL A 652 32.67 29.25 3.90
C VAL A 652 32.95 27.75 4.07
N LYS A 653 32.28 27.10 5.02
CA LYS A 653 32.39 25.66 5.28
C LYS A 653 31.82 24.80 4.13
N ILE A 654 30.75 25.26 3.47
CA ILE A 654 30.16 24.63 2.26
C ILE A 654 31.12 24.70 1.08
N LEU A 655 31.71 25.87 0.83
CA LEU A 655 32.66 26.07 -0.27
C LEU A 655 33.90 25.18 -0.09
N ARG A 656 34.39 25.03 1.15
CA ARG A 656 35.55 24.19 1.50
C ARG A 656 35.24 22.68 1.67
N ASP A 657 33.98 22.25 1.50
CA ASP A 657 33.51 20.87 1.79
C ASP A 657 33.91 20.35 3.18
N SER A 658 33.95 21.24 4.17
CA SER A 658 34.34 20.90 5.54
C SER A 658 33.27 20.09 6.26
N GLN A 659 33.66 19.43 7.36
CA GLN A 659 32.78 18.58 8.16
C GLN A 659 32.38 19.26 9.48
N PHE A 660 31.16 18.96 9.92
CA PHE A 660 30.66 19.25 11.26
C PHE A 660 30.63 17.95 12.07
N THR A 661 30.98 18.05 13.34
CA THR A 661 30.80 16.97 14.32
C THR A 661 29.60 17.33 15.20
N LEU A 662 28.50 16.60 15.04
CA LEU A 662 27.26 16.81 15.79
C LEU A 662 27.23 15.91 17.02
N GLY A 663 27.01 16.47 18.21
CA GLY A 663 27.03 15.76 19.50
C GLY A 663 25.70 15.64 20.22
#